data_AF-A0AAD5Q5N1-F1
#
_entry.id   AF-A0AAD5Q5N1-F1
#
_cell.length_a   1.000
_cell.length_b   1.000
_cell.length_c   1.000
_cell.angle_alpha   90.00
_cell.angle_beta   90.00
_cell.angle_gamma   90.00
#
_symmetry.space_group_name_H-M   'P 1'
#
loop_
_entity.id
_entity.type
_entity.pdbx_description
1 polymer ?
#
loop_
_entity_poly.entity_id
_entity_poly.type
_entity_poly.pdbx_seq_one_letter_code
_entity_poly.pdbx_strand_id
1 'polypeptide(L)'
;MSTTVTLQPGHGYILLLVVFVAFINLWASMKVGNARKLYGISYPQMYAEQSDKNAKAFNCVQRAHQNMLENLPVYFAMLLTSSIFRPDAAAICGLIRAVSFIVYVHGYASGEPKKRLRGAFGYIGLLGSLGLSIEAALKLLSPKRPSDQLSAMSHILHAVSSASSATSLVPIRRALLSVSDKTGVVDLAKFLSQHGVELLSTGGTAKALRDANLPVIDVSAYTGSPEIMDGRVKTLHPKIHGGLLGVRGNAQHEKDMEANGIKNIDLVVLNLYAFEAAVATGANFDTCIENIDIGGPSMLRSSAKNHKSVVIMTSPAQYATLMQELQSNDFHTTLEFRRKCAAAAFALSASYDSAISNWINGELGQHAPTVTRVYKHEMQLKYGCNPHQKPSSILSLAGSKLPFKVLNGTPGYINLLDAANAYQLVRELRVSLNLPAAASFKHVSPAGAAVAVDLDGALHAAYEVGNVQLTPLALAYLRARNADPLCSFGDFVAVSDVVDEATAKILKREVSDGIIAPGYEPAALEILKSKKSGGFIVLEADASFALPEVEYREVAGITFAQKRNDVIFNDEHLRDVKTTGAGAVDAAKKRDLTLAAITLKYTQSNSVGYAKDGQMIGVGAGQQSRVDCVKLAGRKAAIWHLRQHPKVQGLQFKSSVKRQERVNARVRYIEGDMAPAEIATFNELFETAPEPLTSSEKDAFLQTLTGVSLGSDAFFPFRDSIDHAAKLGVKFITQPGGSTRDSDVIAACEEYGITMAFSNLRLFHH
;
A
#
# COMPACT_ATOMS: atom_id res chain seq x y z
N MET A 1 -1.18 19.83 -0.19
CA MET A 1 -2.10 20.66 0.63
C MET A 1 -2.24 22.00 -0.06
N SER A 2 -3.43 22.34 -0.55
CA SER A 2 -3.73 23.70 -1.02
C SER A 2 -3.87 24.57 0.23
N THR A 3 -2.93 25.49 0.45
CA THR A 3 -3.01 26.42 1.57
C THR A 3 -4.03 27.49 1.21
N THR A 4 -5.28 27.29 1.63
CA THR A 4 -6.35 28.28 1.44
C THR A 4 -6.08 29.45 2.38
N VAL A 5 -5.69 30.61 1.83
CA VAL A 5 -5.56 31.84 2.61
C VAL A 5 -6.96 32.40 2.84
N THR A 6 -7.47 32.26 4.06
CA THR A 6 -8.76 32.84 4.44
C THR A 6 -8.52 34.25 4.98
N LEU A 7 -8.95 35.27 4.25
CA LEU A 7 -8.87 36.66 4.71
C LEU A 7 -9.86 36.88 5.86
N GLN A 8 -9.38 37.42 6.97
CA GLN A 8 -10.27 37.84 8.05
C GLN A 8 -11.10 39.06 7.63
N PRO A 9 -12.35 39.23 8.10
CA PRO A 9 -13.21 40.36 7.74
C PRO A 9 -12.55 41.74 7.88
N GLY A 10 -11.67 41.92 8.86
CA GLY A 10 -10.92 43.17 9.08
C GLY A 10 -10.03 43.62 7.91
N HIS A 11 -9.67 42.72 6.98
CA HIS A 11 -8.91 43.09 5.77
C HIS A 11 -9.69 44.03 4.84
N GLY A 12 -11.01 44.11 4.97
CA GLY A 12 -11.83 45.12 4.29
C GLY A 12 -11.39 46.55 4.62
N TYR A 13 -10.99 46.82 5.87
CA TYR A 13 -10.50 48.14 6.28
C TYR A 13 -9.15 48.50 5.64
N ILE A 14 -8.30 47.50 5.41
CA ILE A 14 -7.00 47.68 4.75
C ILE A 14 -7.22 48.09 3.28
N LEU A 15 -8.13 47.42 2.57
CA LEU A 15 -8.50 47.78 1.20
C LEU A 15 -9.10 49.19 1.12
N LEU A 16 -9.97 49.54 2.07
CA LEU A 16 -10.55 50.88 2.16
C LEU A 16 -9.48 51.96 2.35
N LEU A 17 -8.46 51.69 3.16
CA LEU A 17 -7.33 52.60 3.37
C LEU A 17 -6.44 52.78 2.14
N VAL A 18 -6.25 51.71 1.35
CA VAL A 18 -5.52 51.81 0.07
C VAL A 18 -6.25 52.75 -0.88
N VAL A 19 -7.57 52.58 -1.02
CA VAL A 19 -8.43 53.46 -1.83
C VAL A 19 -8.42 54.88 -1.29
N PHE A 20 -8.53 55.06 0.03
CA PHE A 20 -8.53 56.38 0.67
C PHE A 20 -7.22 57.14 0.40
N VAL A 21 -6.07 56.48 0.50
CA VAL A 21 -4.77 57.11 0.22
C VAL A 21 -4.59 57.45 -1.26
N ALA A 22 -5.15 56.65 -2.18
CA ALA A 22 -5.20 57.02 -3.59
C ALA A 22 -5.99 58.32 -3.83
N PHE A 23 -7.13 58.51 -3.14
CA PHE A 23 -7.87 59.77 -3.18
C PHE A 23 -7.09 60.95 -2.58
N ILE A 24 -6.38 60.75 -1.47
CA ILE A 24 -5.50 61.79 -0.90
C ILE A 24 -4.42 62.19 -1.92
N ASN A 25 -3.85 61.22 -2.64
CA ASN A 25 -2.82 61.50 -3.63
C ASN A 25 -3.37 62.30 -4.82
N LEU A 26 -4.56 61.92 -5.31
CA LEU A 26 -5.25 62.65 -6.37
C LEU A 26 -5.58 64.09 -5.92
N TRP A 27 -6.05 64.26 -4.69
CA TRP A 27 -6.31 65.58 -4.09
C TRP A 27 -5.05 66.43 -3.98
N ALA A 28 -3.94 65.86 -3.51
CA ALA A 28 -2.66 66.58 -3.41
C ALA A 28 -2.12 66.96 -4.80
N SER A 29 -2.28 66.09 -5.80
CA SER A 29 -1.94 66.38 -7.19
C SER A 29 -2.80 67.51 -7.78
N MET A 30 -4.12 67.51 -7.53
CA MET A 30 -5.00 68.60 -7.94
C MET A 30 -4.60 69.93 -7.29
N LYS A 31 -4.16 69.93 -6.03
CA LYS A 31 -3.63 71.13 -5.37
C LYS A 31 -2.38 71.67 -6.06
N VAL A 32 -1.45 70.80 -6.46
CA VAL A 32 -0.30 71.20 -7.26
C VAL A 32 -0.75 71.78 -8.60
N GLY A 33 -1.67 71.13 -9.31
CA GLY A 33 -2.21 71.62 -10.58
C GLY A 33 -2.89 72.99 -10.47
N ASN A 34 -3.66 73.23 -9.42
CA ASN A 34 -4.27 74.53 -9.15
C ASN A 34 -3.21 75.60 -8.79
N ALA A 35 -2.20 75.24 -7.99
CA ALA A 35 -1.09 76.13 -7.68
C ALA A 35 -0.27 76.49 -8.93
N ARG A 36 -0.07 75.54 -9.87
CA ARG A 36 0.58 75.81 -11.17
C ARG A 36 -0.16 76.89 -11.95
N LYS A 37 -1.49 76.77 -12.07
CA LYS A 37 -2.33 77.77 -12.73
C LYS A 37 -2.27 79.12 -12.01
N LEU A 38 -2.34 79.12 -10.68
CA LEU A 38 -2.34 80.33 -9.86
C LEU A 38 -1.01 81.10 -9.94
N TYR A 39 0.12 80.39 -10.01
CA TYR A 39 1.46 80.99 -9.98
C TYR A 39 2.16 81.03 -11.35
N GLY A 40 1.50 80.60 -12.42
CA GLY A 40 2.02 80.70 -13.79
C GLY A 40 3.12 79.68 -14.15
N ILE A 41 3.19 78.54 -13.47
CA ILE A 41 4.25 77.53 -13.68
C ILE A 41 3.80 76.48 -14.70
N SER A 42 4.41 76.49 -15.89
CA SER A 42 4.10 75.55 -16.97
C SER A 42 4.72 74.16 -16.74
N TYR A 43 4.15 73.15 -17.39
CA TYR A 43 4.82 71.85 -17.52
C TYR A 43 5.96 71.97 -18.56
N PRO A 44 7.06 71.20 -18.42
CA PRO A 44 7.29 70.12 -17.45
C PRO A 44 7.99 70.56 -16.14
N GLN A 45 8.14 71.86 -15.90
CA GLN A 45 8.94 72.38 -14.79
C GLN A 45 8.40 71.91 -13.42
N MET A 46 9.19 71.13 -12.68
CA MET A 46 8.73 70.52 -11.42
C MET A 46 8.64 71.56 -10.29
N TYR A 47 9.63 72.45 -10.17
CA TYR A 47 9.72 73.52 -9.18
C TYR A 47 9.91 74.87 -9.88
N ALA A 48 9.31 75.93 -9.34
CA ALA A 48 9.52 77.31 -9.78
C ALA A 48 10.97 77.75 -9.49
N GLU A 49 11.56 78.54 -10.39
CA GLU A 49 12.91 79.09 -10.25
C GLU A 49 12.93 80.21 -9.21
N GLN A 50 14.10 80.48 -8.61
CA GLN A 50 14.20 81.52 -7.57
C GLN A 50 13.86 82.93 -8.08
N SER A 51 13.97 83.14 -9.39
CA SER A 51 13.56 84.36 -10.11
C SER A 51 12.04 84.54 -10.21
N ASP A 52 11.23 83.49 -9.98
CA ASP A 52 9.77 83.57 -10.08
C ASP A 52 9.16 84.31 -8.88
N LYS A 53 8.28 85.27 -9.15
CA LYS A 53 7.67 86.17 -8.14
C LYS A 53 6.97 85.45 -6.98
N ASN A 54 6.55 84.20 -7.16
CA ASN A 54 5.88 83.37 -6.15
C ASN A 54 6.54 81.99 -5.94
N ALA A 55 7.83 81.86 -6.31
CA ALA A 55 8.57 80.60 -6.31
C ALA A 55 8.41 79.81 -5.00
N LYS A 56 8.57 80.50 -3.87
CA LYS A 56 8.50 79.90 -2.54
C LYS A 56 7.11 79.32 -2.23
N ALA A 57 6.03 80.00 -2.62
CA ALA A 57 4.67 79.55 -2.36
C ALA A 57 4.34 78.30 -3.19
N PHE A 58 4.64 78.33 -4.49
CA PHE A 58 4.47 77.18 -5.37
C PHE A 58 5.32 75.98 -4.92
N ASN A 59 6.60 76.20 -4.64
CA ASN A 59 7.54 75.15 -4.24
C ASN A 59 7.14 74.50 -2.91
N CYS A 60 6.46 75.23 -2.01
CA CYS A 60 5.90 74.64 -0.80
C CYS A 60 4.74 73.68 -1.12
N VAL A 61 3.81 74.04 -2.01
CA VAL A 61 2.72 73.14 -2.44
C VAL A 61 3.27 71.92 -3.18
N GLN A 62 4.24 72.10 -4.08
CA GLN A 62 4.90 71.02 -4.81
C GLN A 62 5.63 70.07 -3.86
N ARG A 63 6.42 70.59 -2.92
CA ARG A 63 7.18 69.77 -1.97
C ARG A 63 6.26 68.99 -1.02
N ALA A 64 5.12 69.58 -0.66
CA ALA A 64 4.10 68.93 0.16
C ALA A 64 3.58 67.64 -0.49
N HIS A 65 3.24 67.69 -1.78
CA HIS A 65 2.81 66.51 -2.55
C HIS A 65 3.96 65.54 -2.79
N GLN A 66 5.15 66.03 -3.16
CA GLN A 66 6.31 65.17 -3.41
C GLN A 66 6.72 64.36 -2.17
N ASN A 67 6.72 64.98 -0.98
CA ASN A 67 7.04 64.26 0.24
C ASN A 67 6.05 63.11 0.54
N MET A 68 4.77 63.30 0.23
CA MET A 68 3.79 62.24 0.35
C MET A 68 4.11 61.09 -0.62
N LEU A 69 4.40 61.39 -1.89
CA LEU A 69 4.78 60.38 -2.89
C LEU A 69 6.03 59.58 -2.46
N GLU A 70 7.03 60.24 -1.89
CA GLU A 70 8.24 59.60 -1.34
C GLU A 70 7.92 58.60 -0.20
N ASN A 71 6.81 58.81 0.53
CA ASN A 71 6.44 58.00 1.68
C ASN A 71 5.38 56.93 1.38
N LEU A 72 4.73 56.97 0.20
CA LEU A 72 3.72 55.99 -0.18
C LEU A 72 4.25 54.54 -0.25
N PRO A 73 5.45 54.26 -0.81
CA PRO A 73 5.96 52.89 -0.87
C PRO A 73 6.12 52.27 0.53
N VAL A 74 6.69 53.03 1.46
CA VAL A 74 6.86 52.58 2.86
C VAL A 74 5.50 52.39 3.53
N TYR A 75 4.55 53.30 3.30
CA TYR A 75 3.19 53.17 3.83
C TYR A 75 2.51 51.87 3.37
N PHE A 76 2.49 51.59 2.07
CA PHE A 76 1.84 50.38 1.55
C PHE A 76 2.56 49.10 1.99
N ALA A 77 3.90 49.09 2.00
CA ALA A 77 4.67 47.95 2.49
C ALA A 77 4.37 47.66 3.96
N MET A 78 4.30 48.68 4.81
CA MET A 78 3.98 48.53 6.23
C MET A 78 2.52 48.13 6.45
N LEU A 79 1.58 48.70 5.69
CA LEU A 79 0.16 48.36 5.80
C LEU A 79 -0.12 46.90 5.41
N LEU A 80 0.54 46.40 4.36
CA LEU A 80 0.40 45.01 3.92
C LEU A 80 1.03 44.04 4.93
N THR A 81 2.25 44.32 5.39
CA THR A 81 2.98 43.40 6.28
C THR A 81 2.40 43.37 7.70
N SER A 82 1.92 44.50 8.21
CA SER A 82 1.31 44.57 9.55
C SER A 82 -0.09 43.93 9.63
N SER A 83 -0.81 43.84 8.52
CA SER A 83 -2.19 43.34 8.50
C SER A 83 -2.33 41.82 8.46
N ILE A 84 -1.25 41.08 8.16
CA ILE A 84 -1.24 39.61 7.95
C ILE A 84 -1.99 38.85 9.06
N PHE A 85 -1.77 39.22 10.32
CA PHE A 85 -2.42 38.56 11.47
C PHE A 85 -3.29 39.48 12.32
N ARG A 86 -3.18 40.81 12.16
CA ARG A 86 -3.85 41.82 12.99
C ARG A 86 -4.41 42.96 12.12
N PRO A 87 -5.34 42.65 11.19
CA PRO A 87 -5.80 43.62 10.20
C PRO A 87 -6.48 44.85 10.83
N ASP A 88 -7.19 44.71 11.95
CA ASP A 88 -7.86 45.84 12.60
C ASP A 88 -6.87 46.83 13.23
N ALA A 89 -5.84 46.31 13.92
CA ALA A 89 -4.80 47.15 14.51
C ALA A 89 -3.94 47.83 13.43
N ALA A 90 -3.60 47.09 12.37
CA ALA A 90 -2.93 47.63 11.20
C ALA A 90 -3.75 48.72 10.50
N ALA A 91 -5.07 48.56 10.42
CA ALA A 91 -5.96 49.58 9.87
C ALA A 91 -5.96 50.87 10.71
N ILE A 92 -5.96 50.78 12.05
CA ILE A 92 -5.86 51.96 12.93
C ILE A 92 -4.52 52.68 12.69
N CYS A 93 -3.41 51.95 12.69
CA CYS A 93 -2.09 52.50 12.42
C CYS A 93 -2.00 53.14 11.02
N GLY A 94 -2.57 52.48 10.02
CA GLY A 94 -2.67 52.96 8.64
C GLY A 94 -3.49 54.25 8.54
N LEU A 95 -4.63 54.32 9.20
CA LEU A 95 -5.49 55.50 9.22
C LEU A 95 -4.79 56.70 9.85
N ILE A 96 -4.10 56.51 10.99
CA ILE A 96 -3.30 57.58 11.64
C ILE A 96 -2.28 58.14 10.65
N ARG A 97 -1.59 57.27 9.90
CA ARG A 97 -0.60 57.67 8.90
C ARG A 97 -1.26 58.36 7.68
N ALA A 98 -2.40 57.87 7.19
CA ALA A 98 -3.13 58.48 6.09
C ALA A 98 -3.62 59.90 6.44
N VAL A 99 -4.22 60.09 7.62
CA VAL A 99 -4.67 61.41 8.09
C VAL A 99 -3.48 62.36 8.25
N SER A 100 -2.33 61.84 8.70
CA SER A 100 -1.11 62.66 8.81
C SER A 100 -0.65 63.24 7.47
N PHE A 101 -0.85 62.54 6.34
CA PHE A 101 -0.53 63.07 5.02
C PHE A 101 -1.38 64.29 4.67
N ILE A 102 -2.69 64.27 5.00
CA ILE A 102 -3.58 65.41 4.75
C ILE A 102 -3.11 66.62 5.56
N VAL A 103 -2.84 66.43 6.86
CA VAL A 103 -2.38 67.49 7.76
C VAL A 103 -1.02 68.03 7.33
N TYR A 104 -0.10 67.14 6.94
CA TYR A 104 1.22 67.53 6.43
C TYR A 104 1.09 68.34 5.15
N VAL A 105 0.31 67.86 4.17
CA VAL A 105 0.13 68.56 2.89
C VAL A 105 -0.47 69.94 3.11
N HIS A 106 -1.50 70.06 3.95
CA HIS A 106 -2.13 71.34 4.26
C HIS A 106 -1.19 72.30 5.01
N GLY A 107 -0.47 71.81 6.02
CA GLY A 107 0.46 72.61 6.82
C GLY A 107 1.70 73.03 6.04
N TYR A 108 2.22 72.17 5.17
CA TYR A 108 3.41 72.46 4.38
C TYR A 108 3.08 73.41 3.21
N ALA A 109 1.92 73.24 2.57
CA ALA A 109 1.44 74.11 1.50
C ALA A 109 1.24 75.57 1.93
N SER A 110 1.08 75.86 3.23
CA SER A 110 0.89 77.24 3.71
C SER A 110 2.19 78.08 3.69
N GLY A 111 3.34 77.47 3.44
CA GLY A 111 4.65 78.15 3.39
C GLY A 111 5.25 78.51 4.75
N GLU A 112 4.49 78.38 5.84
CA GLU A 112 4.93 78.70 7.21
C GLU A 112 5.75 77.56 7.84
N PRO A 113 7.01 77.80 8.24
CA PRO A 113 7.87 76.74 8.79
C PRO A 113 7.27 75.98 9.98
N LYS A 114 6.60 76.69 10.90
CA LYS A 114 5.98 76.09 12.10
C LYS A 114 4.83 75.12 11.77
N LYS A 115 4.15 75.30 10.63
CA LYS A 115 3.02 74.45 10.21
C LYS A 115 3.47 73.15 9.52
N ARG A 116 4.74 73.07 9.09
CA ARG A 116 5.31 71.89 8.41
C ARG A 116 5.43 70.66 9.31
N LEU A 117 5.50 70.84 10.63
CA LEU A 117 5.64 69.75 11.60
C LEU A 117 4.29 69.17 12.06
N ARG A 118 3.15 69.77 11.68
CA ARG A 118 1.83 69.36 12.16
C ARG A 118 1.44 67.93 11.76
N GLY A 119 2.02 67.40 10.68
CA GLY A 119 1.82 66.00 10.25
C GLY A 119 2.75 64.98 10.92
N ALA A 120 3.65 65.40 11.82
CA ALA A 120 4.66 64.51 12.41
C ALA A 120 4.05 63.40 13.29
N PHE A 121 2.81 63.58 13.81
CA PHE A 121 2.11 62.52 14.56
C PHE A 121 1.91 61.24 13.74
N GLY A 122 2.00 61.30 12.40
CA GLY A 122 1.96 60.14 11.53
C GLY A 122 3.03 59.08 11.81
N TYR A 123 4.15 59.47 12.43
CA TYR A 123 5.18 58.51 12.86
C TYR A 123 4.67 57.52 13.91
N ILE A 124 3.65 57.89 14.71
CA ILE A 124 3.00 56.96 15.66
C ILE A 124 2.37 55.78 14.90
N GLY A 125 1.64 56.08 13.81
CA GLY A 125 1.05 55.05 12.96
C GLY A 125 2.10 54.19 12.25
N LEU A 126 3.20 54.81 11.81
CA LEU A 126 4.31 54.08 11.17
C LEU A 126 5.02 53.13 12.14
N LEU A 127 5.37 53.60 13.35
CA LEU A 127 6.03 52.79 14.37
C LEU A 127 5.12 51.66 14.88
N GLY A 128 3.82 51.93 15.03
CA GLY A 128 2.83 50.89 15.34
C GLY A 128 2.76 49.81 14.25
N SER A 129 2.72 50.22 12.97
CA SER A 129 2.75 49.29 11.84
C SER A 129 4.04 48.47 11.83
N LEU A 130 5.19 49.08 12.08
CA LEU A 130 6.48 48.39 12.16
C LEU A 130 6.49 47.32 13.26
N GLY A 131 5.96 47.63 14.45
CA GLY A 131 5.83 46.67 15.54
C GLY A 131 4.97 45.46 15.17
N LEU A 132 3.84 45.71 14.50
CA LEU A 132 2.96 44.65 13.99
C LEU A 132 3.61 43.82 12.88
N SER A 133 4.40 44.44 12.00
CA SER A 133 5.15 43.71 10.96
C SER A 133 6.23 42.82 11.57
N ILE A 134 6.90 43.27 12.65
CA ILE A 134 7.85 42.44 13.40
C ILE A 134 7.13 41.27 14.07
N GLU A 135 5.98 41.51 14.71
CA GLU A 135 5.15 40.44 15.29
C GLU A 135 4.77 39.39 14.21
N ALA A 136 4.36 39.85 13.03
CA ALA A 136 4.01 38.97 11.92
C ALA A 136 5.21 38.15 11.43
N ALA A 137 6.39 38.76 11.29
CA ALA A 137 7.61 38.06 10.93
C ALA A 137 7.98 36.99 11.96
N LEU A 138 7.92 37.31 13.26
CA LEU A 138 8.19 36.35 14.34
C LEU A 138 7.23 35.16 14.34
N LYS A 139 5.94 35.41 14.06
CA LYS A 139 4.93 34.35 13.92
C LYS A 139 5.15 33.45 12.71
N LEU A 140 5.59 34.00 11.58
CA LEU A 140 5.88 33.23 10.37
C LEU A 140 7.19 32.42 10.49
N LEU A 141 8.18 32.93 11.23
CA LEU A 141 9.47 32.28 11.46
C LEU A 141 9.42 31.24 12.60
N SER A 142 8.40 31.28 13.45
CA SER A 142 8.23 30.30 14.52
C SER A 142 7.76 28.95 13.93
N PRO A 143 8.49 27.84 14.12
CA PRO A 143 8.03 26.54 13.66
C PRO A 143 6.71 26.21 14.37
N LYS A 144 5.63 26.02 13.59
CA LYS A 144 4.34 25.56 14.10
C LYS A 144 4.55 24.25 14.86
N ARG A 145 4.58 24.32 16.20
CA ARG A 145 4.36 23.12 17.01
C ARG A 145 2.88 22.78 16.90
N PRO A 146 2.51 21.49 16.83
CA PRO A 146 1.12 21.04 16.81
C PRO A 146 0.32 21.35 18.11
N SER A 147 0.85 22.21 19.00
CA SER A 147 0.26 22.54 20.29
C SER A 147 -0.92 23.52 20.25
N ASP A 148 -1.08 24.29 19.17
CA ASP A 148 -2.00 25.44 19.23
C ASP A 148 -3.46 25.08 18.86
N GLN A 149 -3.72 23.84 18.42
CA GLN A 149 -5.08 23.27 18.34
C GLN A 149 -5.54 22.61 19.66
N LEU A 150 -4.68 22.53 20.69
CA LEU A 150 -4.97 21.83 21.94
C LEU A 150 -5.63 22.71 23.02
N SER A 151 -5.81 24.01 22.80
CA SER A 151 -6.43 24.91 23.79
C SER A 151 -7.91 24.61 24.06
N ALA A 152 -8.59 23.90 23.14
CA ALA A 152 -9.95 23.37 23.36
C ALA A 152 -9.98 22.10 24.26
N MET A 153 -8.83 21.55 24.64
CA MET A 153 -8.70 20.34 25.49
C MET A 153 -8.06 20.63 26.86
N SER A 154 -8.18 21.85 27.39
CA SER A 154 -7.53 22.28 28.64
C SER A 154 -7.90 21.39 29.85
N HIS A 155 -9.12 20.86 29.90
CA HIS A 155 -9.54 19.91 30.94
C HIS A 155 -8.83 18.54 30.86
N ILE A 156 -8.32 18.14 29.69
CA ILE A 156 -7.61 16.86 29.50
C ILE A 156 -6.10 17.03 29.73
N LEU A 157 -5.54 18.20 29.40
CA LEU A 157 -4.10 18.46 29.53
C LEU A 157 -3.66 18.81 30.96
N HIS A 158 -4.51 19.45 31.77
CA HIS A 158 -4.17 19.76 33.16
C HIS A 158 -3.90 18.49 34.00
N ALA A 159 -4.49 17.35 33.65
CA ALA A 159 -4.24 16.06 34.30
C ALA A 159 -2.88 15.44 33.93
N VAL A 160 -2.25 15.86 32.82
CA VAL A 160 -1.03 15.25 32.27
C VAL A 160 0.23 16.04 32.65
N SER A 161 0.10 17.34 32.90
CA SER A 161 1.23 18.26 33.12
C SER A 161 1.88 18.18 34.51
N SER A 162 1.25 17.59 35.52
CA SER A 162 1.76 17.57 36.91
C SER A 162 2.54 16.30 37.27
N ALA A 163 2.58 15.29 36.40
CA ALA A 163 3.24 14.00 36.70
C ALA A 163 4.67 13.95 36.12
N SER A 164 5.60 14.74 36.66
CA SER A 164 7.02 14.72 36.27
C SER A 164 7.89 13.72 37.07
N SER A 165 7.30 12.73 37.73
CA SER A 165 8.05 11.67 38.44
C SER A 165 7.37 10.30 38.46
N ALA A 166 6.64 9.92 37.40
CA ALA A 166 6.04 8.57 37.34
C ALA A 166 7.15 7.50 37.38
N THR A 167 7.17 6.70 38.45
CA THR A 167 8.04 5.53 38.59
C THR A 167 7.87 4.60 37.39
N SER A 168 8.97 4.11 36.84
CA SER A 168 8.97 3.16 35.71
C SER A 168 8.23 1.86 36.03
N LEU A 169 8.16 1.51 37.31
CA LEU A 169 7.54 0.31 37.86
C LEU A 169 6.22 0.63 38.60
N VAL A 170 5.19 -0.19 38.36
CA VAL A 170 3.87 -0.10 39.01
C VAL A 170 3.47 -1.48 39.54
N PRO A 171 3.15 -1.64 40.84
CA PRO A 171 2.79 -2.93 41.42
C PRO A 171 1.40 -3.38 40.99
N ILE A 172 1.19 -4.69 40.95
CA ILE A 172 -0.14 -5.29 40.79
C ILE A 172 -0.68 -5.70 42.15
N ARG A 173 -1.78 -5.08 42.60
CA ARG A 173 -2.44 -5.35 43.89
C ARG A 173 -3.89 -5.78 43.73
N ARG A 174 -4.55 -5.35 42.65
CA ARG A 174 -5.91 -5.79 42.29
C ARG A 174 -6.01 -6.11 40.81
N ALA A 175 -6.62 -7.25 40.51
CA ALA A 175 -6.89 -7.70 39.15
C ALA A 175 -8.39 -7.85 38.90
N LEU A 176 -8.89 -7.37 37.76
CA LEU A 176 -10.25 -7.59 37.27
C LEU A 176 -10.24 -8.57 36.11
N LEU A 177 -10.85 -9.73 36.28
CA LEU A 177 -10.87 -10.82 35.30
C LEU A 177 -12.29 -10.99 34.75
N SER A 178 -12.46 -10.80 33.43
CA SER A 178 -13.74 -10.94 32.73
C SER A 178 -13.49 -11.46 31.32
N VAL A 179 -13.48 -12.79 31.15
CA VAL A 179 -13.10 -13.44 29.89
C VAL A 179 -14.21 -14.32 29.32
N SER A 180 -14.33 -14.31 28.00
CA SER A 180 -15.15 -15.23 27.21
C SER A 180 -14.43 -16.56 26.99
N ASP A 181 -13.15 -16.54 26.61
CA ASP A 181 -12.27 -17.70 26.56
C ASP A 181 -11.56 -17.87 27.90
N LYS A 182 -11.78 -19.03 28.54
CA LYS A 182 -11.28 -19.36 29.89
C LYS A 182 -9.92 -20.07 29.86
N THR A 183 -9.32 -20.26 28.69
CA THR A 183 -8.02 -20.91 28.53
C THR A 183 -6.96 -20.24 29.42
N GLY A 184 -6.36 -21.00 30.33
CA GLY A 184 -5.28 -20.54 31.22
C GLY A 184 -5.66 -19.51 32.29
N VAL A 185 -6.92 -19.06 32.37
CA VAL A 185 -7.31 -17.96 33.29
C VAL A 185 -7.21 -18.37 34.76
N VAL A 186 -7.51 -19.64 35.07
CA VAL A 186 -7.43 -20.19 36.43
C VAL A 186 -5.98 -20.23 36.90
N ASP A 187 -5.04 -20.61 36.03
CA ASP A 187 -3.62 -20.68 36.37
C ASP A 187 -3.03 -19.29 36.60
N LEU A 188 -3.44 -18.31 35.78
CA LEU A 188 -3.12 -16.90 36.02
C LEU A 188 -3.68 -16.40 37.36
N ALA A 189 -4.94 -16.70 37.66
CA ALA A 189 -5.57 -16.26 38.90
C ALA A 189 -4.93 -16.89 40.14
N LYS A 190 -4.54 -18.18 40.07
CA LYS A 190 -3.76 -18.85 41.13
C LYS A 190 -2.43 -18.14 41.38
N PHE A 191 -1.68 -17.86 40.31
CA PHE A 191 -0.41 -17.15 40.39
C PHE A 191 -0.56 -15.77 41.05
N LEU A 192 -1.57 -14.99 40.65
CA LEU A 192 -1.86 -13.69 41.23
C LEU A 192 -2.29 -13.78 42.71
N SER A 193 -3.19 -14.70 43.04
CA SER A 193 -3.70 -14.88 44.41
C SER A 193 -2.62 -15.32 45.39
N GLN A 194 -1.70 -16.19 44.98
CA GLN A 194 -0.54 -16.62 45.79
C GLN A 194 0.38 -15.45 46.19
N HIS A 195 0.38 -14.36 45.42
CA HIS A 195 1.17 -13.16 45.68
C HIS A 195 0.31 -12.03 46.30
N GLY A 196 -0.87 -12.36 46.84
CA GLY A 196 -1.72 -11.42 47.57
C GLY A 196 -2.50 -10.44 46.70
N VAL A 197 -2.63 -10.68 45.40
CA VAL A 197 -3.47 -9.85 44.52
C VAL A 197 -4.95 -10.12 44.79
N GLU A 198 -5.72 -9.06 45.04
CA GLU A 198 -7.17 -9.15 45.19
C GLU A 198 -7.84 -9.36 43.82
N LEU A 199 -8.65 -10.41 43.71
CA LEU A 199 -9.31 -10.78 42.45
C LEU A 199 -10.75 -10.26 42.43
N LEU A 200 -11.07 -9.46 41.41
CA LEU A 200 -12.44 -9.10 41.03
C LEU A 200 -12.86 -9.89 39.81
N SER A 201 -14.10 -10.38 39.77
CA SER A 201 -14.64 -11.05 38.58
C SER A 201 -16.16 -11.00 38.51
N THR A 202 -16.74 -11.48 37.40
CA THR A 202 -18.18 -11.55 37.18
C THR A 202 -18.57 -12.77 36.34
N GLY A 203 -19.84 -13.19 36.45
CA GLY A 203 -20.45 -14.24 35.64
C GLY A 203 -19.68 -15.55 35.63
N GLY A 204 -19.56 -16.15 34.44
CA GLY A 204 -18.88 -17.44 34.25
C GLY A 204 -17.38 -17.43 34.62
N THR A 205 -16.72 -16.27 34.56
CA THR A 205 -15.31 -16.17 35.00
C THR A 205 -15.22 -16.29 36.52
N ALA A 206 -16.07 -15.58 37.26
CA ALA A 206 -16.10 -15.67 38.74
C ALA A 206 -16.42 -17.10 39.20
N LYS A 207 -17.37 -17.78 38.52
CA LYS A 207 -17.68 -19.18 38.79
C LYS A 207 -16.45 -20.08 38.64
N ALA A 208 -15.74 -19.99 37.51
CA ALA A 208 -14.54 -20.81 37.26
C ALA A 208 -13.44 -20.59 38.32
N LEU A 209 -13.29 -19.36 38.83
CA LEU A 209 -12.33 -19.06 39.89
C LEU A 209 -12.77 -19.65 41.25
N ARG A 210 -14.06 -19.59 41.59
CA ARG A 210 -14.58 -20.23 42.81
C ARG A 210 -14.49 -21.75 42.77
N ASP A 211 -14.80 -22.35 41.63
CA ASP A 211 -14.70 -23.80 41.43
C ASP A 211 -13.23 -24.27 41.59
N ALA A 212 -12.27 -23.37 41.36
CA ALA A 212 -10.84 -23.59 41.61
C ALA A 212 -10.40 -23.22 43.05
N ASN A 213 -11.33 -22.97 43.97
CA ASN A 213 -11.12 -22.55 45.36
C ASN A 213 -10.30 -21.25 45.54
N LEU A 214 -10.43 -20.31 44.60
CA LEU A 214 -9.77 -19.00 44.71
C LEU A 214 -10.68 -17.96 45.38
N PRO A 215 -10.13 -17.11 46.26
CA PRO A 215 -10.86 -15.96 46.79
C PRO A 215 -11.11 -14.95 45.67
N VAL A 216 -12.39 -14.71 45.35
CA VAL A 216 -12.80 -13.78 44.30
C VAL A 216 -13.99 -12.96 44.78
N ILE A 217 -13.93 -11.65 44.52
CA ILE A 217 -15.00 -10.70 44.85
C ILE A 217 -15.83 -10.47 43.59
N ASP A 218 -17.15 -10.64 43.69
CA ASP A 218 -18.05 -10.29 42.60
C ASP A 218 -18.05 -8.79 42.32
N VAL A 219 -18.08 -8.43 41.03
CA VAL A 219 -18.25 -7.04 40.60
C VAL A 219 -19.52 -6.41 41.20
N SER A 220 -20.62 -7.16 41.35
CA SER A 220 -21.85 -6.66 41.99
C SER A 220 -21.63 -6.34 43.47
N ALA A 221 -20.91 -7.20 44.20
CA ALA A 221 -20.55 -6.95 45.60
C ALA A 221 -19.60 -5.76 45.75
N TYR A 222 -18.62 -5.61 44.86
CA TYR A 222 -17.69 -4.48 44.87
C TYR A 222 -18.38 -3.15 44.53
N THR A 223 -19.24 -3.15 43.51
CA THR A 223 -19.94 -1.93 43.08
C THR A 223 -21.05 -1.55 44.05
N GLY A 224 -21.73 -2.53 44.64
CA GLY A 224 -22.98 -2.35 45.37
C GLY A 224 -24.21 -2.27 44.45
N SER A 225 -24.04 -2.54 43.15
CA SER A 225 -25.13 -2.55 42.16
C SER A 225 -25.51 -3.99 41.79
N PRO A 226 -26.80 -4.35 41.76
CA PRO A 226 -27.25 -5.64 41.26
C PRO A 226 -26.99 -5.78 39.75
N GLU A 227 -26.97 -7.02 39.27
CA GLU A 227 -26.99 -7.31 37.82
C GLU A 227 -28.41 -7.07 37.30
N ILE A 228 -28.56 -6.11 36.37
CA ILE A 228 -29.85 -5.70 35.77
C ILE A 228 -29.76 -5.75 34.24
N MET A 229 -30.92 -5.78 33.57
CA MET A 229 -31.02 -5.85 32.10
C MET A 229 -30.18 -7.00 31.54
N ASP A 230 -30.32 -8.19 32.13
CA ASP A 230 -29.61 -9.42 31.75
C ASP A 230 -28.07 -9.27 31.70
N GLY A 231 -27.53 -8.37 32.53
CA GLY A 231 -26.10 -8.15 32.67
C GLY A 231 -25.49 -7.16 31.69
N ARG A 232 -26.29 -6.45 30.88
CA ARG A 232 -25.82 -5.45 29.90
C ARG A 232 -24.99 -4.31 30.51
N VAL A 233 -25.27 -3.94 31.76
CA VAL A 233 -24.68 -2.76 32.41
C VAL A 233 -23.84 -3.09 33.65
N LYS A 234 -23.51 -4.37 33.88
CA LYS A 234 -22.91 -4.83 35.16
C LYS A 234 -21.52 -4.27 35.47
N THR A 235 -20.74 -3.91 34.46
CA THR A 235 -19.39 -3.32 34.64
C THR A 235 -19.32 -1.83 34.34
N LEU A 236 -20.40 -1.24 33.79
CA LEU A 236 -20.51 0.18 33.45
C LEU A 236 -20.79 1.04 34.69
N HIS A 237 -19.89 0.96 35.67
CA HIS A 237 -20.05 1.58 36.97
C HIS A 237 -18.84 2.46 37.35
N PRO A 238 -19.03 3.62 38.01
CA PRO A 238 -17.93 4.50 38.42
C PRO A 238 -16.86 3.83 39.28
N LYS A 239 -17.22 2.88 40.16
CA LYS A 239 -16.22 2.13 40.94
C LYS A 239 -15.29 1.25 40.08
N ILE A 240 -15.75 0.78 38.92
CA ILE A 240 -14.91 0.02 37.98
C ILE A 240 -14.10 1.01 37.15
N HIS A 241 -14.76 1.90 36.41
CA HIS A 241 -14.07 2.82 35.49
C HIS A 241 -13.22 3.87 36.20
N GLY A 242 -13.60 4.33 37.39
CA GLY A 242 -12.79 5.19 38.25
C GLY A 242 -11.54 4.47 38.77
N GLY A 243 -11.66 3.19 39.12
CA GLY A 243 -10.51 2.35 39.49
C GLY A 243 -9.52 2.14 38.32
N LEU A 244 -10.02 2.16 37.08
CA LEU A 244 -9.22 2.03 35.85
C LEU A 244 -8.67 3.36 35.35
N LEU A 245 -9.41 4.47 35.48
CA LEU A 245 -9.09 5.78 34.87
C LEU A 245 -8.49 6.77 35.86
N GLY A 246 -8.51 6.49 37.16
CA GLY A 246 -7.83 7.28 38.18
C GLY A 246 -6.36 7.48 37.83
N VAL A 247 -5.93 8.73 37.69
CA VAL A 247 -4.54 9.07 37.38
C VAL A 247 -3.78 9.06 38.69
N ARG A 248 -2.93 8.05 38.89
CA ARG A 248 -2.13 7.87 40.10
C ARG A 248 -1.14 9.02 40.26
N GLY A 249 -1.00 9.55 41.46
CA GLY A 249 -0.20 10.75 41.75
C GLY A 249 -0.90 12.06 41.40
N ASN A 250 -2.15 12.04 40.92
CA ASN A 250 -2.96 13.24 40.79
C ASN A 250 -3.82 13.43 42.05
N ALA A 251 -3.50 14.44 42.85
CA ALA A 251 -4.14 14.68 44.15
C ALA A 251 -5.67 14.85 44.07
N GLN A 252 -6.19 15.45 42.99
CA GLN A 252 -7.63 15.61 42.81
C GLN A 252 -8.30 14.26 42.53
N HIS A 253 -7.72 13.45 41.63
CA HIS A 253 -8.26 12.12 41.32
C HIS A 253 -8.21 11.22 42.56
N GLU A 254 -7.14 11.26 43.35
CA GLU A 254 -7.00 10.46 44.56
C GLU A 254 -8.05 10.85 45.60
N LYS A 255 -8.29 12.15 45.79
CA LYS A 255 -9.36 12.66 46.67
C LYS A 255 -10.75 12.22 46.19
N ASP A 256 -11.02 12.32 44.89
CA ASP A 256 -12.30 11.89 44.31
C ASP A 256 -12.51 10.39 44.47
N MET A 257 -11.47 9.59 44.29
CA MET A 257 -11.52 8.14 44.48
C MET A 257 -11.77 7.77 45.94
N GLU A 258 -11.06 8.40 46.88
CA GLU A 258 -11.26 8.18 48.32
C GLU A 258 -12.68 8.55 48.76
N ALA A 259 -13.16 9.74 48.39
CA ALA A 259 -14.49 10.23 48.74
C ALA A 259 -15.63 9.34 48.22
N ASN A 260 -15.39 8.59 47.14
CA ASN A 260 -16.37 7.70 46.52
C ASN A 260 -16.11 6.20 46.78
N GLY A 261 -15.16 5.86 47.66
CA GLY A 261 -14.81 4.48 47.98
C GLY A 261 -14.31 3.68 46.78
N ILE A 262 -13.66 4.34 45.83
CA ILE A 262 -13.11 3.75 44.60
C ILE A 262 -11.68 3.33 44.88
N LYS A 263 -11.37 2.05 44.65
CA LYS A 263 -10.02 1.53 44.80
C LYS A 263 -9.36 1.29 43.44
N ASN A 264 -8.03 1.42 43.36
CA ASN A 264 -7.25 1.21 42.13
C ASN A 264 -7.43 -0.21 41.54
N ILE A 265 -7.55 -0.32 40.23
CA ILE A 265 -7.45 -1.61 39.53
C ILE A 265 -6.16 -1.57 38.70
N ASP A 266 -5.25 -2.52 38.93
CA ASP A 266 -3.90 -2.51 38.35
C ASP A 266 -3.81 -3.38 37.10
N LEU A 267 -4.49 -4.53 37.11
CA LEU A 267 -4.51 -5.49 36.03
C LEU A 267 -5.95 -5.75 35.59
N VAL A 268 -6.17 -5.79 34.29
CA VAL A 268 -7.41 -6.29 33.69
C VAL A 268 -7.08 -7.46 32.77
N VAL A 269 -7.89 -8.50 32.83
CA VAL A 269 -7.81 -9.66 31.93
C VAL A 269 -9.15 -9.80 31.24
N LEU A 270 -9.18 -9.60 29.92
CA LEU A 270 -10.42 -9.50 29.17
C LEU A 270 -10.26 -9.96 27.73
N ASN A 271 -11.22 -10.73 27.20
CA ASN A 271 -11.27 -11.05 25.78
C ASN A 271 -12.73 -11.05 25.27
N LEU A 272 -12.88 -10.71 23.98
CA LEU A 272 -14.17 -10.44 23.33
C LEU A 272 -14.39 -11.49 22.24
N TYR A 273 -15.20 -12.52 22.51
CA TYR A 273 -15.44 -13.61 21.55
C TYR A 273 -16.92 -13.92 21.29
N ALA A 274 -17.85 -13.38 22.08
CA ALA A 274 -19.26 -13.76 22.03
C ALA A 274 -19.93 -13.43 20.68
N PHE A 275 -19.71 -12.21 20.16
CA PHE A 275 -20.27 -11.78 18.87
C PHE A 275 -19.78 -12.63 17.70
N GLU A 276 -18.46 -12.78 17.54
CA GLU A 276 -17.86 -13.56 16.46
C GLU A 276 -18.28 -15.03 16.50
N ALA A 277 -18.41 -15.60 17.71
CA ALA A 277 -18.92 -16.95 17.90
C ALA A 277 -20.39 -17.09 17.46
N ALA A 278 -21.26 -16.13 17.81
CA ALA A 278 -22.65 -16.13 17.39
C ALA A 278 -22.79 -16.07 15.86
N VAL A 279 -22.04 -15.18 15.20
CA VAL A 279 -21.99 -15.09 13.74
C VAL A 279 -21.51 -16.41 13.12
N ALA A 280 -20.45 -17.02 13.67
CA ALA A 280 -19.92 -18.29 13.16
C ALA A 280 -20.91 -19.46 13.26
N THR A 281 -21.85 -19.44 14.23
CA THR A 281 -22.91 -20.44 14.35
C THR A 281 -24.09 -20.22 13.40
N GLY A 282 -24.10 -19.13 12.62
CA GLY A 282 -25.22 -18.76 11.76
C GLY A 282 -26.44 -18.29 12.55
N ALA A 283 -26.23 -17.69 13.72
CA ALA A 283 -27.32 -17.15 14.54
C ALA A 283 -28.07 -16.03 13.78
N ASN A 284 -29.36 -15.85 14.12
CA ASN A 284 -30.17 -14.80 13.50
C ASN A 284 -29.68 -13.40 13.89
N PHE A 285 -30.15 -12.38 13.16
CA PHE A 285 -29.74 -11.00 13.32
C PHE A 285 -29.84 -10.52 14.78
N ASP A 286 -31.01 -10.69 15.42
CA ASP A 286 -31.24 -10.26 16.80
C ASP A 286 -30.30 -10.95 17.79
N THR A 287 -30.05 -12.26 17.61
CA THR A 287 -29.13 -13.02 18.47
C THR A 287 -27.69 -12.51 18.33
N CYS A 288 -27.25 -12.16 17.12
CA CYS A 288 -25.95 -11.55 16.91
C CYS A 288 -25.86 -10.17 17.56
N ILE A 289 -26.91 -9.34 17.45
CA ILE A 289 -26.99 -8.02 18.10
C ILE A 289 -26.89 -8.14 19.63
N GLU A 290 -27.59 -9.11 20.23
CA GLU A 290 -27.54 -9.34 21.68
C GLU A 290 -26.16 -9.76 22.19
N ASN A 291 -25.34 -10.38 21.33
CA ASN A 291 -23.97 -10.77 21.68
C ASN A 291 -22.93 -9.65 21.50
N ILE A 292 -23.35 -8.43 21.12
CA ILE A 292 -22.47 -7.27 21.10
C ILE A 292 -22.19 -6.80 22.53
N ASP A 293 -20.97 -7.08 23.01
CA ASP A 293 -20.46 -6.60 24.29
C ASP A 293 -20.27 -5.07 24.31
N ILE A 294 -20.82 -4.41 25.34
CA ILE A 294 -20.62 -2.98 25.64
C ILE A 294 -19.63 -2.78 26.79
N GLY A 295 -19.72 -3.61 27.82
CA GLY A 295 -18.92 -3.49 29.05
C GLY A 295 -17.45 -3.82 28.80
N GLY A 296 -17.20 -4.87 28.02
CA GLY A 296 -15.86 -5.34 27.70
C GLY A 296 -15.03 -4.32 26.92
N PRO A 297 -15.48 -3.82 25.75
CA PRO A 297 -14.79 -2.76 25.03
C PRO A 297 -14.58 -1.49 25.87
N SER A 298 -15.55 -1.12 26.73
CA SER A 298 -15.43 0.03 27.62
C SER A 298 -14.30 -0.15 28.64
N MET A 299 -14.20 -1.31 29.29
CA MET A 299 -13.10 -1.61 30.23
C MET A 299 -11.75 -1.71 29.52
N LEU A 300 -11.72 -2.33 28.34
CA LEU A 300 -10.52 -2.47 27.52
C LEU A 300 -9.94 -1.09 27.13
N ARG A 301 -10.79 -0.18 26.63
CA ARG A 301 -10.40 1.19 26.28
C ARG A 301 -10.00 2.01 27.52
N SER A 302 -10.71 1.84 28.63
CA SER A 302 -10.39 2.53 29.89
C SER A 302 -9.01 2.14 30.42
N SER A 303 -8.72 0.84 30.43
CA SER A 303 -7.44 0.29 30.89
C SER A 303 -6.29 0.74 29.98
N ALA A 304 -6.47 0.63 28.66
CA ALA A 304 -5.46 1.03 27.69
C ALA A 304 -5.17 2.54 27.71
N LYS A 305 -6.20 3.38 27.90
CA LYS A 305 -6.04 4.84 28.07
C LYS A 305 -5.15 5.17 29.25
N ASN A 306 -5.31 4.47 30.38
CA ASN A 306 -4.52 4.71 31.60
C ASN A 306 -3.31 3.77 31.74
N HIS A 307 -2.69 3.37 30.62
CA HIS A 307 -1.53 2.46 30.59
C HIS A 307 -0.30 2.93 31.40
N LYS A 308 -0.25 4.20 31.81
CA LYS A 308 0.77 4.65 32.77
C LYS A 308 0.69 3.88 34.09
N SER A 309 -0.49 3.37 34.43
CA SER A 309 -0.84 2.84 35.74
C SER A 309 -1.52 1.47 35.68
N VAL A 310 -2.18 1.14 34.57
CA VAL A 310 -2.98 -0.07 34.41
C VAL A 310 -2.40 -0.94 33.29
N VAL A 311 -2.41 -2.25 33.47
CA VAL A 311 -2.05 -3.23 32.43
C VAL A 311 -3.29 -4.04 32.03
N ILE A 312 -3.42 -4.37 30.74
CA ILE A 312 -4.58 -5.07 30.17
C ILE A 312 -4.09 -6.25 29.33
N MET A 313 -4.55 -7.46 29.68
CA MET A 313 -4.35 -8.67 28.88
C MET A 313 -5.59 -8.90 28.03
N THR A 314 -5.40 -9.01 26.72
CA THR A 314 -6.46 -9.22 25.72
C THR A 314 -6.56 -10.63 25.15
N SER A 315 -5.59 -11.50 25.44
CA SER A 315 -5.56 -12.89 24.97
C SER A 315 -4.84 -13.81 25.96
N PRO A 316 -5.24 -15.10 26.06
CA PRO A 316 -4.51 -16.11 26.84
C PRO A 316 -3.03 -16.25 26.50
N ALA A 317 -2.66 -16.00 25.24
CA ALA A 317 -1.26 -16.07 24.79
C ALA A 317 -0.33 -15.09 25.52
N GLN A 318 -0.88 -14.05 26.16
CA GLN A 318 -0.10 -13.05 26.90
C GLN A 318 0.16 -13.44 28.36
N TYR A 319 -0.52 -14.45 28.90
CA TYR A 319 -0.48 -14.76 30.33
C TYR A 319 0.91 -15.19 30.79
N ALA A 320 1.61 -16.02 30.02
CA ALA A 320 2.97 -16.45 30.33
C ALA A 320 3.95 -15.26 30.38
N THR A 321 3.84 -14.33 29.43
CA THR A 321 4.68 -13.12 29.40
C THR A 321 4.38 -12.19 30.56
N LEU A 322 3.10 -12.04 30.96
CA LEU A 322 2.73 -11.28 32.15
C LEU A 322 3.33 -11.89 33.42
N MET A 323 3.22 -13.21 33.61
CA MET A 323 3.80 -13.90 34.77
C MET A 323 5.31 -13.67 34.83
N GLN A 324 6.01 -13.78 33.70
CA GLN A 324 7.44 -13.54 33.61
C GLN A 324 7.81 -12.07 33.90
N GLU A 325 7.05 -11.10 33.37
CA GLU A 325 7.21 -9.67 33.66
C GLU A 325 7.09 -9.42 35.18
N LEU A 326 6.07 -9.98 35.82
CA LEU A 326 5.84 -9.81 37.27
C LEU A 326 6.94 -10.48 38.09
N GLN A 327 7.37 -11.70 37.74
CA GLN A 327 8.47 -12.38 38.44
C GLN A 327 9.80 -11.63 38.31
N SER A 328 10.08 -11.04 37.15
CA SER A 328 11.35 -10.36 36.88
C SER A 328 11.45 -8.99 37.56
N ASN A 329 10.31 -8.39 37.94
CA ASN A 329 10.23 -7.01 38.43
C ASN A 329 9.56 -6.91 39.81
N ASP A 330 9.73 -7.91 40.68
CA ASP A 330 9.18 -7.91 42.05
C ASP A 330 7.67 -7.60 42.08
N PHE A 331 6.90 -8.28 41.23
CA PHE A 331 5.46 -8.10 41.05
C PHE A 331 5.01 -6.71 40.55
N HIS A 332 5.92 -5.97 39.92
CA HIS A 332 5.64 -4.74 39.20
C HIS A 332 5.62 -4.97 37.68
N THR A 333 5.01 -4.03 36.96
CA THR A 333 5.12 -3.95 35.50
C THR A 333 5.94 -2.73 35.10
N THR A 334 6.67 -2.84 33.99
CA THR A 334 7.35 -1.72 33.36
C THR A 334 6.38 -0.89 32.50
N LEU A 335 6.67 0.40 32.34
CA LEU A 335 5.90 1.27 31.44
C LEU A 335 5.92 0.76 29.98
N GLU A 336 7.04 0.20 29.54
CA GLU A 336 7.16 -0.36 28.18
C GLU A 336 6.20 -1.53 27.97
N PHE A 337 6.16 -2.47 28.92
CA PHE A 337 5.23 -3.59 28.88
C PHE A 337 3.78 -3.12 28.83
N ARG A 338 3.40 -2.14 29.69
CA ARG A 338 2.04 -1.59 29.68
C ARG A 338 1.67 -0.90 28.38
N ARG A 339 2.61 -0.18 27.73
CA ARG A 339 2.38 0.42 26.41
C ARG A 339 2.13 -0.63 25.33
N LYS A 340 2.90 -1.72 25.32
CA LYS A 340 2.69 -2.85 24.40
C LYS A 340 1.30 -3.47 24.60
N CYS A 341 0.90 -3.67 25.85
CA CYS A 341 -0.42 -4.21 26.20
C CYS A 341 -1.57 -3.26 25.80
N ALA A 342 -1.40 -1.95 25.99
CA ALA A 342 -2.38 -0.96 25.58
C ALA A 342 -2.56 -0.88 24.06
N ALA A 343 -1.47 -1.04 23.29
CA ALA A 343 -1.54 -1.13 21.84
C ALA A 343 -2.33 -2.38 21.39
N ALA A 344 -2.06 -3.53 22.00
CA ALA A 344 -2.82 -4.76 21.75
C ALA A 344 -4.31 -4.62 22.10
N ALA A 345 -4.63 -3.89 23.18
CA ALA A 345 -5.99 -3.59 23.55
C ALA A 345 -6.71 -2.75 22.50
N PHE A 346 -6.16 -1.60 22.10
CA PHE A 346 -6.80 -0.79 21.04
C PHE A 346 -6.92 -1.53 19.70
N ALA A 347 -5.97 -2.41 19.37
CA ALA A 347 -6.07 -3.28 18.20
C ALA A 347 -7.24 -4.27 18.30
N LEU A 348 -7.47 -4.89 19.46
CA LEU A 348 -8.64 -5.76 19.69
C LEU A 348 -9.95 -4.97 19.58
N SER A 349 -10.03 -3.76 20.16
CA SER A 349 -11.23 -2.91 20.04
C SER A 349 -11.54 -2.57 18.58
N ALA A 350 -10.52 -2.17 17.80
CA ALA A 350 -10.70 -1.84 16.39
C ALA A 350 -11.11 -3.06 15.55
N SER A 351 -10.55 -4.24 15.84
CA SER A 351 -10.92 -5.50 15.18
C SER A 351 -12.38 -5.87 15.48
N TYR A 352 -12.77 -5.76 16.75
CA TYR A 352 -14.12 -6.07 17.22
C TYR A 352 -15.19 -5.18 16.57
N ASP A 353 -15.00 -3.87 16.59
CA ASP A 353 -15.95 -2.93 15.97
C ASP A 353 -15.99 -3.07 14.44
N SER A 354 -14.86 -3.40 13.81
CA SER A 354 -14.80 -3.69 12.38
C SER A 354 -15.54 -4.98 12.02
N ALA A 355 -15.45 -6.03 12.85
CA ALA A 355 -16.20 -7.28 12.66
C ALA A 355 -17.72 -7.02 12.72
N ILE A 356 -18.18 -6.25 13.70
CA ILE A 356 -19.60 -5.84 13.82
C ILE A 356 -20.02 -5.04 12.60
N SER A 357 -19.24 -4.03 12.21
CA SER A 357 -19.56 -3.18 11.07
C SER A 357 -19.65 -3.99 9.77
N ASN A 358 -18.67 -4.86 9.51
CA ASN A 358 -18.63 -5.69 8.32
C ASN A 358 -19.78 -6.69 8.28
N TRP A 359 -20.12 -7.32 9.41
CA TRP A 359 -21.26 -8.22 9.48
C TRP A 359 -22.58 -7.50 9.19
N ILE A 360 -22.87 -6.38 9.88
CA ILE A 360 -24.08 -5.58 9.63
C ILE A 360 -24.13 -5.14 8.16
N ASN A 361 -23.02 -4.66 7.61
CA ASN A 361 -22.94 -4.27 6.20
C ASN A 361 -23.20 -5.44 5.24
N GLY A 362 -22.74 -6.65 5.59
CA GLY A 362 -23.04 -7.88 4.85
C GLY A 362 -24.53 -8.19 4.83
N GLU A 363 -25.21 -8.07 5.97
CA GLU A 363 -26.67 -8.22 6.07
C GLU A 363 -27.44 -7.15 5.28
N LEU A 364 -26.89 -5.94 5.14
CA LEU A 364 -27.47 -4.83 4.38
C LEU A 364 -27.17 -4.86 2.86
N GLY A 365 -26.19 -5.65 2.42
CA GLY A 365 -25.80 -5.78 1.02
C GLY A 365 -25.22 -4.50 0.39
N GLN A 366 -25.69 -4.13 -0.81
CA GLN A 366 -25.14 -3.02 -1.63
C GLN A 366 -25.32 -1.61 -1.02
N HIS A 367 -25.98 -1.50 0.14
CA HIS A 367 -26.24 -0.23 0.81
C HIS A 367 -25.22 0.13 1.91
N ALA A 368 -24.16 -0.67 2.07
CA ALA A 368 -23.13 -0.41 3.07
C ALA A 368 -22.43 0.96 2.84
N PRO A 369 -22.52 1.92 3.78
CA PRO A 369 -21.97 3.26 3.60
C PRO A 369 -20.45 3.32 3.83
N THR A 370 -19.84 2.28 4.39
CA THR A 370 -18.42 2.25 4.78
C THR A 370 -17.87 0.84 4.72
N VAL A 371 -16.64 0.67 4.21
CA VAL A 371 -15.92 -0.62 4.21
C VAL A 371 -14.80 -0.55 5.25
N THR A 372 -14.79 -1.47 6.22
CA THR A 372 -13.73 -1.54 7.24
C THR A 372 -12.85 -2.76 7.03
N ARG A 373 -11.53 -2.58 7.04
CA ARG A 373 -10.57 -3.68 6.90
C ARG A 373 -9.50 -3.54 7.96
N VAL A 374 -9.41 -4.53 8.84
CA VAL A 374 -8.36 -4.60 9.85
C VAL A 374 -7.37 -5.66 9.43
N TYR A 375 -6.10 -5.25 9.41
CA TYR A 375 -5.01 -6.09 8.98
C TYR A 375 -4.10 -6.44 10.16
N LYS A 376 -3.69 -7.70 10.21
CA LYS A 376 -2.63 -8.19 11.10
C LYS A 376 -1.29 -8.10 10.37
N HIS A 377 -0.28 -7.59 11.06
CA HIS A 377 1.10 -7.63 10.58
C HIS A 377 1.64 -9.06 10.70
N GLU A 378 2.07 -9.63 9.58
CA GLU A 378 2.58 -11.01 9.54
C GLU A 378 4.10 -11.05 9.35
N MET A 379 4.65 -10.17 8.52
CA MET A 379 6.07 -10.17 8.20
C MET A 379 6.57 -8.78 7.82
N GLN A 380 7.68 -8.34 8.42
CA GLN A 380 8.41 -7.17 7.98
C GLN A 380 9.28 -7.52 6.77
N LEU A 381 9.18 -6.73 5.70
CA LEU A 381 10.01 -6.89 4.50
C LEU A 381 11.17 -5.89 4.50
N LYS A 382 12.23 -6.23 3.76
CA LYS A 382 13.43 -5.38 3.63
C LYS A 382 13.12 -4.03 2.96
N TYR A 383 12.24 -4.03 1.96
CA TYR A 383 11.73 -2.88 1.21
C TYR A 383 10.56 -3.34 0.31
N GLY A 384 9.84 -2.40 -0.31
CA GLY A 384 8.74 -2.65 -1.25
C GLY A 384 9.22 -3.09 -2.65
N CYS A 385 8.62 -2.57 -3.72
CA CYS A 385 9.09 -2.89 -5.08
C CYS A 385 10.56 -2.45 -5.30
N ASN A 386 10.98 -1.35 -4.68
CA ASN A 386 12.33 -0.78 -4.82
C ASN A 386 13.00 -0.55 -3.46
N PRO A 387 14.35 -0.59 -3.37
CA PRO A 387 15.09 -0.45 -2.11
C PRO A 387 14.77 0.77 -1.24
N HIS A 388 14.39 1.90 -1.85
CA HIS A 388 14.06 3.13 -1.14
C HIS A 388 12.63 3.15 -0.58
N GLN A 389 11.75 2.23 -1.01
CA GLN A 389 10.36 2.17 -0.56
C GLN A 389 10.27 1.41 0.77
N LYS A 390 10.47 2.16 1.87
CA LYS A 390 10.35 1.66 3.24
C LYS A 390 9.40 2.57 4.04
N PRO A 391 8.64 2.04 5.01
CA PRO A 391 8.57 0.63 5.41
C PRO A 391 7.85 -0.25 4.37
N SER A 392 8.01 -1.57 4.46
CA SER A 392 7.24 -2.54 3.68
C SER A 392 6.96 -3.79 4.52
N SER A 393 5.77 -4.38 4.40
CA SER A 393 5.36 -5.53 5.19
C SER A 393 4.33 -6.37 4.44
N ILE A 394 4.19 -7.63 4.83
CA ILE A 394 3.05 -8.48 4.47
C ILE A 394 2.05 -8.45 5.61
N LEU A 395 0.80 -8.24 5.22
CA LEU A 395 -0.33 -8.17 6.13
C LEU A 395 -1.36 -9.23 5.73
N SER A 396 -2.04 -9.82 6.72
CA SER A 396 -3.22 -10.67 6.52
C SER A 396 -4.46 -9.94 7.04
N LEU A 397 -5.65 -10.32 6.59
CA LEU A 397 -6.87 -9.86 7.25
C LEU A 397 -6.92 -10.43 8.67
N ALA A 398 -7.34 -9.60 9.64
CA ALA A 398 -7.54 -10.06 11.01
C ALA A 398 -8.49 -11.29 11.04
N GLY A 399 -8.12 -12.32 11.78
CA GLY A 399 -8.83 -13.61 11.80
C GLY A 399 -8.48 -14.57 10.65
N SER A 400 -7.70 -14.13 9.66
CA SER A 400 -7.17 -14.98 8.59
C SER A 400 -5.71 -15.37 8.87
N LYS A 401 -5.20 -16.29 8.03
CA LYS A 401 -3.79 -16.72 8.01
C LYS A 401 -3.15 -16.35 6.68
N LEU A 402 -1.82 -16.46 6.57
CA LEU A 402 -1.17 -16.39 5.27
C LEU A 402 -1.48 -17.66 4.44
N PRO A 403 -1.58 -17.55 3.11
CA PRO A 403 -1.78 -18.71 2.22
C PRO A 403 -0.50 -19.55 2.03
N PHE A 404 0.57 -19.27 2.77
CA PHE A 404 1.84 -19.99 2.69
C PHE A 404 2.62 -19.92 4.01
N LYS A 405 3.60 -20.81 4.16
CA LYS A 405 4.66 -20.78 5.17
C LYS A 405 6.02 -20.59 4.53
N VAL A 406 6.94 -19.92 5.22
CA VAL A 406 8.35 -19.86 4.81
C VAL A 406 9.09 -21.03 5.46
N LEU A 407 9.62 -21.95 4.64
CA LEU A 407 10.42 -23.08 5.11
C LEU A 407 11.92 -22.80 5.08
N ASN A 408 12.38 -21.89 4.22
CA ASN A 408 13.77 -21.46 4.13
C ASN A 408 13.90 -20.09 3.45
N GLY A 409 14.99 -19.38 3.73
CA GLY A 409 15.31 -18.08 3.13
C GLY A 409 14.47 -16.93 3.67
N THR A 410 14.58 -15.76 3.03
CA THR A 410 13.82 -14.56 3.40
C THR A 410 13.21 -13.93 2.14
N PRO A 411 11.90 -14.09 1.89
CA PRO A 411 11.27 -13.55 0.70
C PRO A 411 11.22 -12.02 0.69
N GLY A 412 11.44 -11.42 -0.48
CA GLY A 412 11.21 -10.01 -0.74
C GLY A 412 9.80 -9.71 -1.26
N TYR A 413 9.46 -8.42 -1.42
CA TYR A 413 8.16 -7.97 -1.90
C TYR A 413 7.80 -8.55 -3.28
N ILE A 414 8.71 -8.43 -4.25
CA ILE A 414 8.51 -8.95 -5.61
C ILE A 414 8.44 -10.48 -5.61
N ASN A 415 9.26 -11.16 -4.78
CA ASN A 415 9.22 -12.62 -4.70
C ASN A 415 7.84 -13.14 -4.29
N LEU A 416 7.16 -12.45 -3.37
CA LEU A 416 5.82 -12.84 -2.94
C LEU A 416 4.74 -12.50 -3.96
N LEU A 417 4.91 -11.43 -4.75
CA LEU A 417 4.04 -11.16 -5.91
C LEU A 417 4.17 -12.24 -6.98
N ASP A 418 5.40 -12.66 -7.29
CA ASP A 418 5.67 -13.76 -8.21
C ASP A 418 5.06 -15.06 -7.66
N ALA A 419 5.35 -15.44 -6.42
CA ALA A 419 4.87 -16.66 -5.79
C ALA A 419 3.33 -16.76 -5.75
N ALA A 420 2.64 -15.68 -5.37
CA ALA A 420 1.19 -15.66 -5.23
C ALA A 420 0.46 -15.83 -6.57
N ASN A 421 1.00 -15.26 -7.66
CA ASN A 421 0.44 -15.43 -9.00
C ASN A 421 0.82 -16.79 -9.59
N ALA A 422 2.08 -17.19 -9.46
CA ALA A 422 2.61 -18.44 -10.00
C ALA A 422 1.92 -19.67 -9.40
N TYR A 423 1.65 -19.67 -8.09
CA TYR A 423 0.97 -20.78 -7.43
C TYR A 423 -0.48 -20.94 -7.88
N GLN A 424 -1.20 -19.84 -8.08
CA GLN A 424 -2.57 -19.89 -8.62
C GLN A 424 -2.58 -20.46 -10.04
N LEU A 425 -1.64 -20.05 -10.91
CA LEU A 425 -1.51 -20.58 -12.26
C LEU A 425 -1.36 -22.10 -12.24
N VAL A 426 -0.38 -22.65 -11.51
CA VAL A 426 -0.12 -24.11 -11.53
C VAL A 426 -1.25 -24.91 -10.86
N ARG A 427 -1.91 -24.34 -9.84
CA ARG A 427 -3.10 -24.94 -9.23
C ARG A 427 -4.24 -25.07 -10.23
N GLU A 428 -4.51 -24.02 -11.00
CA GLU A 428 -5.57 -24.05 -12.01
C GLU A 428 -5.23 -24.99 -13.17
N LEU A 429 -3.97 -25.04 -13.62
CA LEU A 429 -3.54 -26.05 -14.61
C LEU A 429 -3.76 -27.48 -14.09
N ARG A 430 -3.39 -27.75 -12.83
CA ARG A 430 -3.55 -29.07 -12.23
C ARG A 430 -5.02 -29.48 -12.15
N VAL A 431 -5.91 -28.55 -11.80
CA VAL A 431 -7.36 -28.76 -11.74
C VAL A 431 -7.95 -28.97 -13.13
N SER A 432 -7.62 -28.11 -14.10
CA SER A 432 -8.24 -28.13 -15.43
C SER A 432 -7.73 -29.24 -16.33
N LEU A 433 -6.46 -29.64 -16.19
CA LEU A 433 -5.81 -30.62 -17.08
C LEU A 433 -5.52 -31.96 -16.42
N ASN A 434 -5.69 -32.06 -15.10
CA ASN A 434 -5.36 -33.25 -14.32
C ASN A 434 -3.93 -33.79 -14.58
N LEU A 435 -2.97 -32.87 -14.79
CA LEU A 435 -1.55 -33.19 -15.00
C LEU A 435 -0.69 -32.35 -14.05
N PRO A 436 0.42 -32.89 -13.51
CA PRO A 436 1.41 -32.10 -12.79
C PRO A 436 1.87 -30.91 -13.63
N ALA A 437 1.90 -29.74 -13.01
CA ALA A 437 2.11 -28.45 -13.65
C ALA A 437 3.23 -27.66 -12.96
N ALA A 438 3.90 -26.83 -13.74
CA ALA A 438 4.93 -25.93 -13.25
C ALA A 438 4.91 -24.60 -14.00
N ALA A 439 5.39 -23.56 -13.33
CA ALA A 439 5.59 -22.24 -13.91
C ALA A 439 6.92 -21.62 -13.46
N SER A 440 7.53 -20.87 -14.37
CA SER A 440 8.71 -20.02 -14.14
C SER A 440 8.24 -18.57 -14.21
N PHE A 441 8.27 -17.83 -13.11
CA PHE A 441 7.82 -16.44 -13.04
C PHE A 441 8.99 -15.45 -12.95
N LYS A 442 8.82 -14.30 -13.58
CA LYS A 442 9.73 -13.17 -13.47
C LYS A 442 8.93 -11.88 -13.64
N HIS A 443 9.04 -10.96 -12.68
CA HIS A 443 8.36 -9.65 -12.74
C HIS A 443 6.83 -9.75 -12.91
N VAL A 444 6.21 -10.64 -12.13
CA VAL A 444 4.77 -10.85 -12.03
C VAL A 444 4.15 -11.29 -13.37
N SER A 445 4.90 -12.06 -14.15
CA SER A 445 4.43 -12.74 -15.36
C SER A 445 5.19 -14.05 -15.57
N PRO A 446 4.56 -15.06 -16.17
CA PRO A 446 5.23 -16.32 -16.50
C PRO A 446 6.22 -16.10 -17.65
N ALA A 447 7.50 -16.38 -17.40
CA ALA A 447 8.48 -16.64 -18.46
C ALA A 447 8.12 -17.93 -19.21
N GLY A 448 7.52 -18.89 -18.51
CA GLY A 448 6.92 -20.08 -19.10
C GLY A 448 6.06 -20.85 -18.11
N ALA A 449 5.19 -21.69 -18.65
CA ALA A 449 4.35 -22.63 -17.90
C ALA A 449 4.18 -23.92 -18.69
N ALA A 450 4.00 -25.04 -18.01
CA ALA A 450 3.84 -26.34 -18.65
C ALA A 450 3.14 -27.36 -17.76
N VAL A 451 2.65 -28.42 -18.39
CA VAL A 451 2.19 -29.67 -17.78
C VAL A 451 3.08 -30.84 -18.21
N ALA A 452 3.01 -31.94 -17.47
CA ALA A 452 3.80 -33.14 -17.74
C ALA A 452 3.39 -33.83 -19.06
N VAL A 453 4.19 -33.61 -20.11
CA VAL A 453 4.09 -34.26 -21.42
C VAL A 453 5.49 -34.68 -21.87
N ASP A 454 5.68 -35.89 -22.36
CA ASP A 454 7.01 -36.43 -22.68
C ASP A 454 7.77 -35.59 -23.71
N LEU A 455 9.08 -35.42 -23.51
CA LEU A 455 9.95 -34.73 -24.46
C LEU A 455 10.25 -35.64 -25.65
N ASP A 456 10.29 -35.09 -26.85
CA ASP A 456 10.92 -35.76 -27.97
C ASP A 456 12.46 -35.68 -27.88
N GLY A 457 13.15 -36.37 -28.78
CA GLY A 457 14.62 -36.39 -28.79
C GLY A 457 15.26 -35.01 -29.01
N ALA A 458 14.62 -34.13 -29.78
CA ALA A 458 15.14 -32.80 -30.07
C ALA A 458 15.07 -31.89 -28.83
N LEU A 459 13.95 -31.91 -28.10
CA LEU A 459 13.79 -31.18 -26.85
C LEU A 459 14.66 -31.75 -25.73
N HIS A 460 14.82 -33.08 -25.68
CA HIS A 460 15.72 -33.71 -24.71
C HIS A 460 17.16 -33.20 -24.88
N ALA A 461 17.64 -33.08 -26.13
CA ALA A 461 18.93 -32.47 -26.44
C ALA A 461 18.96 -30.98 -26.09
N ALA A 462 17.96 -30.21 -26.55
CA ALA A 462 17.93 -28.75 -26.41
C ALA A 462 17.85 -28.25 -24.96
N TYR A 463 17.29 -29.06 -24.06
CA TYR A 463 17.14 -28.71 -22.65
C TYR A 463 18.33 -29.16 -21.79
N GLU A 464 19.29 -29.90 -22.37
CA GLU A 464 20.44 -30.48 -21.68
C GLU A 464 20.02 -31.19 -20.39
N VAL A 465 19.04 -32.11 -20.49
CA VAL A 465 18.42 -32.77 -19.32
C VAL A 465 19.48 -33.43 -18.42
N GLY A 466 20.51 -34.02 -19.02
CA GLY A 466 21.56 -34.77 -18.33
C GLY A 466 21.04 -36.09 -17.77
N ASN A 467 21.77 -36.69 -16.84
CA ASN A 467 21.46 -38.01 -16.26
C ASN A 467 20.48 -37.91 -15.08
N VAL A 468 19.35 -37.23 -15.27
CA VAL A 468 18.28 -37.14 -14.26
C VAL A 468 17.07 -37.90 -14.78
N GLN A 469 16.57 -38.86 -13.99
CA GLN A 469 15.29 -39.51 -14.27
C GLN A 469 14.18 -38.47 -14.11
N LEU A 470 13.47 -38.19 -15.21
CA LEU A 470 12.38 -37.22 -15.20
C LEU A 470 11.11 -37.85 -14.62
N THR A 471 10.73 -37.39 -13.42
CA THR A 471 9.37 -37.57 -12.91
C THR A 471 8.41 -36.62 -13.64
N PRO A 472 7.08 -36.84 -13.58
CA PRO A 472 6.11 -35.94 -14.19
C PRO A 472 6.27 -34.46 -13.77
N LEU A 473 6.54 -34.20 -12.49
CA LEU A 473 6.75 -32.83 -12.00
C LEU A 473 8.08 -32.23 -12.47
N ALA A 474 9.16 -33.03 -12.45
CA ALA A 474 10.45 -32.61 -12.95
C ALA A 474 10.38 -32.24 -14.45
N LEU A 475 9.61 -33.01 -15.22
CA LEU A 475 9.32 -32.79 -16.62
C LEU A 475 8.54 -31.49 -16.86
N ALA A 476 7.46 -31.26 -16.09
CA ALA A 476 6.69 -30.01 -16.16
C ALA A 476 7.58 -28.79 -15.86
N TYR A 477 8.40 -28.85 -14.79
CA TYR A 477 9.32 -27.76 -14.44
C TYR A 477 10.36 -27.51 -15.53
N LEU A 478 10.98 -28.57 -16.04
CA LEU A 478 11.98 -28.49 -17.09
C LEU A 478 11.42 -27.80 -18.34
N ARG A 479 10.19 -28.15 -18.75
CA ARG A 479 9.49 -27.50 -19.86
C ARG A 479 9.18 -26.04 -19.59
N ALA A 480 8.59 -25.73 -18.43
CA ALA A 480 8.22 -24.37 -18.05
C ALA A 480 9.42 -23.42 -18.06
N ARG A 481 10.56 -23.84 -17.49
CA ARG A 481 11.79 -23.05 -17.47
C ARG A 481 12.38 -22.83 -18.87
N ASN A 482 12.30 -23.85 -19.74
CA ASN A 482 12.93 -23.79 -21.05
C ASN A 482 12.05 -23.17 -22.14
N ALA A 483 10.81 -22.78 -21.84
CA ALA A 483 10.01 -21.94 -22.74
C ALA A 483 10.77 -20.67 -23.12
N ASP A 484 11.32 -19.97 -22.13
CA ASP A 484 12.21 -18.82 -22.29
C ASP A 484 13.29 -18.87 -21.19
N PRO A 485 14.45 -19.51 -21.46
CA PRO A 485 15.49 -19.69 -20.45
C PRO A 485 16.22 -18.39 -20.10
N LEU A 486 16.17 -17.36 -20.96
CA LEU A 486 16.73 -16.05 -20.66
C LEU A 486 15.87 -15.33 -19.63
N CYS A 487 14.56 -15.27 -19.85
CA CYS A 487 13.62 -14.68 -18.89
C CYS A 487 13.51 -15.49 -17.59
N SER A 488 13.81 -16.79 -17.63
CA SER A 488 13.82 -17.65 -16.43
C SER A 488 15.09 -17.51 -15.56
N PHE A 489 16.04 -16.65 -15.94
CA PHE A 489 17.23 -16.40 -15.10
C PHE A 489 16.84 -15.69 -13.80
N GLY A 490 16.99 -16.38 -12.67
CA GLY A 490 16.51 -15.89 -11.37
C GLY A 490 14.99 -15.87 -11.30
N ASP A 491 14.32 -16.85 -11.90
CA ASP A 491 12.88 -17.06 -11.79
C ASP A 491 12.42 -17.31 -10.34
N PHE A 492 11.13 -17.11 -10.09
CA PHE A 492 10.43 -17.72 -8.98
C PHE A 492 9.61 -18.89 -9.50
N VAL A 493 9.89 -20.09 -9.01
CA VAL A 493 9.27 -21.33 -9.48
C VAL A 493 7.97 -21.59 -8.72
N ALA A 494 6.94 -22.04 -9.40
CA ALA A 494 5.78 -22.66 -8.77
C ALA A 494 5.53 -24.05 -9.35
N VAL A 495 5.08 -24.98 -8.51
CA VAL A 495 4.67 -26.32 -8.90
C VAL A 495 3.36 -26.72 -8.23
N SER A 496 2.56 -27.55 -8.89
CA SER A 496 1.23 -27.95 -8.41
C SER A 496 1.23 -29.12 -7.43
N ASP A 497 2.31 -29.90 -7.37
CA ASP A 497 2.39 -31.16 -6.62
C ASP A 497 3.60 -31.11 -5.66
N VAL A 498 3.69 -32.11 -4.76
CA VAL A 498 4.80 -32.23 -3.81
C VAL A 498 6.13 -32.33 -4.55
N VAL A 499 7.11 -31.51 -4.16
CA VAL A 499 8.42 -31.49 -4.82
C VAL A 499 9.19 -32.76 -4.50
N ASP A 500 9.52 -33.51 -5.54
CA ASP A 500 10.36 -34.71 -5.48
C ASP A 500 11.86 -34.39 -5.64
N GLU A 501 12.69 -35.38 -5.32
CA GLU A 501 14.16 -35.26 -5.40
C GLU A 501 14.64 -34.92 -6.83
N ALA A 502 13.99 -35.46 -7.87
CA ALA A 502 14.35 -35.22 -9.26
C ALA A 502 14.15 -33.75 -9.65
N THR A 503 13.00 -33.18 -9.31
CA THR A 503 12.67 -31.77 -9.52
C THR A 503 13.65 -30.88 -8.76
N ALA A 504 13.95 -31.21 -7.50
CA ALA A 504 14.92 -30.47 -6.70
C ALA A 504 16.33 -30.51 -7.30
N LYS A 505 16.79 -31.65 -7.85
CA LYS A 505 18.08 -31.78 -8.53
C LYS A 505 18.17 -30.94 -9.80
N ILE A 506 17.12 -30.91 -10.61
CA ILE A 506 17.05 -30.04 -11.79
C ILE A 506 17.11 -28.58 -11.35
N LEU A 507 16.28 -28.18 -10.38
CA LEU A 507 16.30 -26.81 -9.88
C LEU A 507 17.65 -26.45 -9.24
N LYS A 508 18.34 -27.38 -8.57
CA LYS A 508 19.64 -27.14 -7.89
C LYS A 508 20.71 -26.55 -8.81
N ARG A 509 20.79 -27.01 -10.06
CA ARG A 509 21.80 -26.52 -11.03
C ARG A 509 21.43 -25.20 -11.70
N GLU A 510 20.20 -24.73 -11.52
CA GLU A 510 19.68 -23.53 -12.17
C GLU A 510 19.82 -22.26 -11.31
N VAL A 511 19.92 -21.09 -11.94
CA VAL A 511 19.81 -19.80 -11.25
C VAL A 511 18.33 -19.45 -11.09
N SER A 512 17.89 -19.39 -9.83
CA SER A 512 16.50 -19.15 -9.42
C SER A 512 16.48 -18.42 -8.07
N ASP A 513 15.43 -17.64 -7.81
CA ASP A 513 15.27 -16.88 -6.57
C ASP A 513 14.48 -17.64 -5.49
N GLY A 514 13.55 -18.49 -5.88
CA GLY A 514 12.76 -19.28 -4.93
C GLY A 514 11.80 -20.27 -5.58
N ILE A 515 11.13 -21.06 -4.74
CA ILE A 515 10.08 -21.99 -5.15
C ILE A 515 8.89 -21.96 -4.18
N ILE A 516 7.68 -22.11 -4.72
CA ILE A 516 6.44 -22.38 -3.98
C ILE A 516 5.79 -23.67 -4.46
N ALA A 517 5.36 -24.51 -3.51
CA ALA A 517 4.75 -25.82 -3.76
C ALA A 517 3.78 -26.17 -2.62
N PRO A 518 2.81 -27.09 -2.81
CA PRO A 518 1.94 -27.55 -1.71
C PRO A 518 2.69 -28.40 -0.65
N GLY A 519 3.91 -28.86 -0.95
CA GLY A 519 4.73 -29.65 -0.03
C GLY A 519 6.06 -30.07 -0.66
N TYR A 520 6.92 -30.68 0.15
CA TYR A 520 8.26 -31.12 -0.27
C TYR A 520 8.59 -32.47 0.35
N GLU A 521 9.18 -33.38 -0.43
CA GLU A 521 9.83 -34.55 0.14
C GLU A 521 11.04 -34.12 1.01
N PRO A 522 11.37 -34.84 2.10
CA PRO A 522 12.49 -34.48 2.95
C PRO A 522 13.82 -34.31 2.20
N ALA A 523 14.14 -35.24 1.28
CA ALA A 523 15.35 -35.17 0.46
C ALA A 523 15.35 -33.95 -0.49
N ALA A 524 14.20 -33.65 -1.10
CA ALA A 524 14.03 -32.49 -1.96
C ALA A 524 14.23 -31.18 -1.20
N LEU A 525 13.64 -31.06 -0.01
CA LEU A 525 13.76 -29.87 0.84
C LEU A 525 15.22 -29.59 1.22
N GLU A 526 15.98 -30.62 1.62
CA GLU A 526 17.40 -30.46 1.99
C GLU A 526 18.27 -30.08 0.79
N ILE A 527 17.98 -30.63 -0.40
CA ILE A 527 18.64 -30.20 -1.64
C ILE A 527 18.41 -28.71 -1.89
N LEU A 528 17.17 -28.24 -1.78
CA LEU A 528 16.79 -26.86 -2.08
C LEU A 528 17.35 -25.87 -1.04
N LYS A 529 17.33 -26.22 0.25
CA LYS A 529 17.95 -25.40 1.31
C LYS A 529 19.44 -25.15 1.06
N SER A 530 20.16 -26.09 0.44
CA SER A 530 21.58 -25.91 0.13
C SER A 530 21.88 -24.87 -0.96
N LYS A 531 20.88 -24.44 -1.75
CA LYS A 531 21.07 -23.43 -2.81
C LYS A 531 21.30 -22.03 -2.22
N LYS A 532 21.97 -21.17 -3.01
CA LYS A 532 22.31 -19.77 -2.64
C LYS A 532 22.95 -19.69 -1.24
N SER A 533 23.86 -20.63 -0.94
CA SER A 533 24.56 -20.72 0.35
C SER A 533 23.61 -20.73 1.55
N GLY A 534 22.50 -21.47 1.47
CA GLY A 534 21.47 -21.50 2.52
C GLY A 534 20.32 -20.50 2.32
N GLY A 535 20.48 -19.51 1.44
CA GLY A 535 19.54 -18.40 1.28
C GLY A 535 18.42 -18.59 0.27
N PHE A 536 18.29 -19.77 -0.35
CA PHE A 536 17.24 -20.01 -1.35
C PHE A 536 15.85 -20.02 -0.71
N ILE A 537 14.90 -19.29 -1.30
CA ILE A 537 13.56 -19.12 -0.73
C ILE A 537 12.73 -20.37 -1.02
N VAL A 538 12.21 -21.01 0.02
CA VAL A 538 11.33 -22.18 -0.10
C VAL A 538 10.03 -21.88 0.62
N LEU A 539 8.92 -21.87 -0.11
CA LEU A 539 7.58 -21.59 0.41
C LEU A 539 6.69 -22.84 0.30
N GLU A 540 5.96 -23.16 1.36
CA GLU A 540 4.91 -24.17 1.35
C GLU A 540 3.56 -23.47 1.25
N ALA A 541 2.83 -23.69 0.17
CA ALA A 541 1.50 -23.14 -0.03
C ALA A 541 0.45 -23.96 0.72
N ASP A 542 -0.55 -23.28 1.27
CA ASP A 542 -1.73 -23.92 1.83
C ASP A 542 -2.80 -24.11 0.74
N ALA A 543 -2.87 -25.31 0.19
CA ALA A 543 -3.83 -25.67 -0.86
C ALA A 543 -5.30 -25.56 -0.40
N SER A 544 -5.55 -25.56 0.92
CA SER A 544 -6.88 -25.41 1.52
C SER A 544 -7.28 -23.96 1.79
N PHE A 545 -6.38 -23.01 1.52
CA PHE A 545 -6.65 -21.60 1.77
C PHE A 545 -7.81 -21.08 0.90
N ALA A 546 -8.88 -20.62 1.55
CA ALA A 546 -10.00 -19.97 0.89
C ALA A 546 -9.63 -18.52 0.52
N LEU A 547 -9.41 -18.27 -0.77
CA LEU A 547 -9.14 -16.92 -1.27
C LEU A 547 -10.37 -16.02 -1.05
N PRO A 548 -10.20 -14.77 -0.57
CA PRO A 548 -11.30 -13.82 -0.47
C PRO A 548 -11.98 -13.60 -1.83
N GLU A 549 -13.31 -13.48 -1.84
CA GLU A 549 -14.08 -13.23 -3.06
C GLU A 549 -13.79 -11.84 -3.65
N VAL A 550 -13.61 -10.83 -2.79
CA VAL A 550 -13.32 -9.44 -3.19
C VAL A 550 -11.85 -9.13 -2.92
N GLU A 551 -11.17 -8.61 -3.93
CA GLU A 551 -9.81 -8.08 -3.84
C GLU A 551 -9.79 -6.55 -3.82
N TYR A 552 -8.75 -6.00 -3.18
CA TYR A 552 -8.58 -4.56 -3.01
C TYR A 552 -7.19 -4.14 -3.48
N ARG A 553 -7.11 -3.04 -4.20
CA ARG A 553 -5.85 -2.45 -4.66
C ARG A 553 -5.84 -0.96 -4.41
N GLU A 554 -4.75 -0.44 -3.85
CA GLU A 554 -4.55 1.00 -3.70
C GLU A 554 -3.70 1.55 -4.86
N VAL A 555 -4.17 2.62 -5.50
CA VAL A 555 -3.43 3.37 -6.52
C VAL A 555 -3.66 4.86 -6.28
N ALA A 556 -2.58 5.64 -6.12
CA ALA A 556 -2.64 7.08 -5.86
C ALA A 556 -3.53 7.48 -4.66
N GLY A 557 -3.60 6.63 -3.62
CA GLY A 557 -4.43 6.83 -2.44
C GLY A 557 -5.92 6.49 -2.64
N ILE A 558 -6.31 5.97 -3.81
CA ILE A 558 -7.66 5.49 -4.11
C ILE A 558 -7.66 3.97 -3.98
N THR A 559 -8.67 3.42 -3.30
CA THR A 559 -8.87 1.97 -3.19
C THR A 559 -9.87 1.49 -4.23
N PHE A 560 -9.44 0.58 -5.09
CA PHE A 560 -10.29 -0.18 -6.01
C PHE A 560 -10.71 -1.48 -5.32
N ALA A 561 -11.97 -1.88 -5.50
CA ALA A 561 -12.50 -3.14 -5.02
C ALA A 561 -13.23 -3.86 -6.16
N GLN A 562 -12.97 -5.15 -6.34
CA GLN A 562 -13.63 -5.97 -7.35
C GLN A 562 -13.73 -7.42 -6.91
N LYS A 563 -14.68 -8.18 -7.47
CA LYS A 563 -14.63 -9.64 -7.38
C LYS A 563 -13.33 -10.13 -8.03
N ARG A 564 -12.58 -11.01 -7.36
CA ARG A 564 -11.39 -11.63 -7.95
C ARG A 564 -11.78 -12.46 -9.18
N ASN A 565 -10.84 -12.66 -10.09
CA ASN A 565 -11.05 -13.58 -11.22
C ASN A 565 -10.93 -15.05 -10.74
N ASP A 566 -12.07 -15.64 -10.37
CA ASP A 566 -12.21 -17.00 -9.86
C ASP A 566 -12.63 -18.03 -10.92
N VAL A 567 -12.75 -17.63 -12.18
CA VAL A 567 -13.19 -18.53 -13.28
C VAL A 567 -12.12 -19.57 -13.58
N ILE A 568 -12.49 -20.85 -13.56
CA ILE A 568 -11.62 -21.96 -13.95
C ILE A 568 -11.81 -22.25 -15.44
N PHE A 569 -10.77 -21.96 -16.24
CA PHE A 569 -10.80 -22.23 -17.67
C PHE A 569 -10.76 -23.75 -17.93
N ASN A 570 -11.67 -24.25 -18.76
CA ASN A 570 -11.86 -25.68 -19.03
C ASN A 570 -12.47 -25.88 -20.43
N ASP A 571 -12.80 -27.12 -20.78
CA ASP A 571 -13.38 -27.52 -22.07
C ASP A 571 -14.64 -26.74 -22.49
N GLU A 572 -15.46 -26.24 -21.54
CA GLU A 572 -16.66 -25.43 -21.85
C GLU A 572 -16.29 -24.17 -22.63
N HIS A 573 -15.15 -23.56 -22.26
CA HIS A 573 -14.64 -22.34 -22.87
C HIS A 573 -14.03 -22.57 -24.25
N LEU A 574 -14.07 -23.80 -24.78
CA LEU A 574 -13.59 -24.14 -26.11
C LEU A 574 -14.72 -24.67 -27.02
N ARG A 575 -15.98 -24.61 -26.58
CA ARG A 575 -17.14 -25.15 -27.33
C ARG A 575 -17.61 -24.27 -28.47
N ASP A 576 -17.45 -22.95 -28.37
CA ASP A 576 -17.93 -22.02 -29.39
C ASP A 576 -16.94 -21.92 -30.58
N VAL A 577 -16.86 -22.99 -31.36
CA VAL A 577 -15.97 -23.09 -32.52
C VAL A 577 -16.51 -22.25 -33.68
N LYS A 578 -15.70 -21.32 -34.17
CA LYS A 578 -16.03 -20.41 -35.27
C LYS A 578 -15.49 -20.86 -36.62
N THR A 579 -14.36 -21.55 -36.64
CA THR A 579 -13.71 -22.07 -37.85
C THR A 579 -13.15 -23.47 -37.58
N THR A 580 -13.04 -24.30 -38.62
CA THR A 580 -12.62 -25.72 -38.50
C THR A 580 -11.50 -26.12 -39.45
N GLY A 581 -10.77 -25.14 -40.02
CA GLY A 581 -9.77 -25.39 -41.06
C GLY A 581 -8.62 -26.33 -40.69
N ALA A 582 -8.35 -26.54 -39.39
CA ALA A 582 -7.35 -27.51 -38.90
C ALA A 582 -7.98 -28.80 -38.32
N GLY A 583 -9.29 -29.00 -38.52
CA GLY A 583 -10.05 -30.10 -37.92
C GLY A 583 -10.55 -29.81 -36.50
N ALA A 584 -11.03 -30.85 -35.83
CA ALA A 584 -11.58 -30.77 -34.48
C ALA A 584 -10.51 -30.41 -33.44
N VAL A 585 -10.90 -29.66 -32.40
CA VAL A 585 -10.04 -29.40 -31.23
C VAL A 585 -10.00 -30.66 -30.36
N ASP A 586 -9.05 -31.55 -30.67
CA ASP A 586 -8.82 -32.81 -29.95
C ASP A 586 -8.28 -32.60 -28.52
N ALA A 587 -8.07 -33.69 -27.78
CA ALA A 587 -7.59 -33.63 -26.39
C ALA A 587 -6.22 -32.93 -26.25
N ALA A 588 -5.31 -33.09 -27.21
CA ALA A 588 -4.00 -32.46 -27.17
C ALA A 588 -4.12 -30.94 -27.42
N LYS A 589 -5.00 -30.52 -28.32
CA LYS A 589 -5.24 -29.10 -28.61
C LYS A 589 -6.05 -28.41 -27.53
N LYS A 590 -7.01 -29.10 -26.92
CA LYS A 590 -7.68 -28.63 -25.70
C LYS A 590 -6.67 -28.39 -24.58
N ARG A 591 -5.76 -29.34 -24.34
CA ARG A 591 -4.68 -29.18 -23.35
C ARG A 591 -3.85 -27.92 -23.62
N ASP A 592 -3.38 -27.73 -24.86
CA ASP A 592 -2.51 -26.61 -25.20
C ASP A 592 -3.24 -25.25 -25.14
N LEU A 593 -4.50 -25.17 -25.60
CA LEU A 593 -5.32 -23.96 -25.52
C LEU A 593 -5.70 -23.60 -24.08
N THR A 594 -6.07 -24.59 -23.26
CA THR A 594 -6.36 -24.38 -21.83
C THR A 594 -5.10 -23.96 -21.08
N LEU A 595 -3.94 -24.56 -21.37
CA LEU A 595 -2.65 -24.12 -20.84
C LEU A 595 -2.36 -22.66 -21.20
N ALA A 596 -2.55 -22.28 -22.47
CA ALA A 596 -2.35 -20.91 -22.92
C ALA A 596 -3.29 -19.95 -22.18
N ALA A 597 -4.61 -20.23 -22.15
CA ALA A 597 -5.58 -19.36 -21.50
C ALA A 597 -5.30 -19.17 -19.99
N ILE A 598 -5.02 -20.25 -19.26
CA ILE A 598 -4.69 -20.17 -17.83
C ILE A 598 -3.36 -19.41 -17.62
N THR A 599 -2.37 -19.61 -18.48
CA THR A 599 -1.12 -18.83 -18.40
C THR A 599 -1.40 -17.33 -18.57
N LEU A 600 -2.23 -16.96 -19.54
CA LEU A 600 -2.53 -15.55 -19.84
C LEU A 600 -3.39 -14.89 -18.76
N LYS A 601 -4.26 -15.64 -18.07
CA LYS A 601 -4.99 -15.17 -16.87
C LYS A 601 -4.06 -14.61 -15.79
N TYR A 602 -2.82 -15.09 -15.71
CA TYR A 602 -1.80 -14.67 -14.75
C TYR A 602 -0.61 -13.93 -15.39
N THR A 603 -0.80 -13.41 -16.60
CA THR A 603 0.21 -12.62 -17.34
C THR A 603 -0.24 -11.17 -17.38
N GLN A 604 0.66 -10.21 -17.12
CA GLN A 604 0.32 -8.79 -17.20
C GLN A 604 -0.22 -8.44 -18.60
N SER A 605 -1.35 -7.75 -18.66
CA SER A 605 -2.05 -7.45 -19.91
C SER A 605 -1.49 -6.24 -20.67
N ASN A 606 -1.65 -6.16 -22.00
CA ASN A 606 -2.23 -7.20 -22.85
C ASN A 606 -1.26 -8.37 -23.06
N SER A 607 -1.81 -9.59 -23.11
CA SER A 607 -1.03 -10.82 -23.21
C SER A 607 -1.51 -11.77 -24.31
N VAL A 608 -0.53 -12.41 -24.97
CA VAL A 608 -0.72 -13.43 -26.02
C VAL A 608 0.26 -14.56 -25.78
N GLY A 609 -0.17 -15.80 -25.96
CA GLY A 609 0.62 -16.98 -25.65
C GLY A 609 0.57 -18.01 -26.77
N TYR A 610 1.73 -18.55 -27.14
CA TYR A 610 1.88 -19.69 -28.04
C TYR A 610 2.21 -20.92 -27.20
N ALA A 611 1.46 -21.99 -27.39
CA ALA A 611 1.60 -23.26 -26.68
C ALA A 611 1.69 -24.43 -27.65
N LYS A 612 2.51 -25.42 -27.30
CA LYS A 612 2.65 -26.66 -28.05
C LYS A 612 3.07 -27.77 -27.11
N ASP A 613 2.41 -28.93 -27.24
CA ASP A 613 2.80 -30.17 -26.57
C ASP A 613 2.90 -30.04 -25.05
N GLY A 614 1.92 -29.36 -24.45
CA GLY A 614 1.81 -29.18 -23.00
C GLY A 614 2.75 -28.14 -22.41
N GLN A 615 3.38 -27.28 -23.20
CA GLN A 615 4.15 -26.15 -22.70
C GLN A 615 3.87 -24.85 -23.46
N MET A 616 4.06 -23.73 -22.77
CA MET A 616 4.25 -22.45 -23.45
C MET A 616 5.58 -22.50 -24.22
N ILE A 617 5.57 -21.94 -25.42
CA ILE A 617 6.76 -21.78 -26.28
C ILE A 617 7.04 -20.30 -26.57
N GLY A 618 6.08 -19.42 -26.31
CA GLY A 618 6.28 -17.97 -26.34
C GLY A 618 5.16 -17.24 -25.60
N VAL A 619 5.52 -16.29 -24.74
CA VAL A 619 4.57 -15.47 -23.97
C VAL A 619 4.90 -14.00 -24.18
N GLY A 620 3.91 -13.23 -24.63
CA GLY A 620 3.93 -11.78 -24.67
C GLY A 620 3.14 -11.21 -23.50
N ALA A 621 3.73 -10.25 -22.79
CA ALA A 621 3.19 -9.68 -21.57
C ALA A 621 3.32 -8.14 -21.58
N GLY A 622 2.36 -7.44 -20.99
CA GLY A 622 2.40 -6.01 -20.71
C GLY A 622 2.39 -5.12 -21.95
N GLN A 623 1.93 -5.62 -23.10
CA GLN A 623 1.94 -4.85 -24.34
C GLN A 623 0.67 -4.00 -24.48
N GLN A 624 0.77 -2.88 -25.21
CA GLN A 624 -0.34 -1.96 -25.42
C GLN A 624 -1.07 -2.24 -26.75
N SER A 625 -0.34 -2.74 -27.74
CA SER A 625 -0.84 -3.12 -29.07
C SER A 625 -0.97 -4.64 -29.15
N ARG A 626 -2.14 -5.13 -29.60
CA ARG A 626 -2.41 -6.57 -29.71
C ARG A 626 -1.47 -7.26 -30.69
N VAL A 627 -1.30 -6.69 -31.89
CA VAL A 627 -0.44 -7.27 -32.92
C VAL A 627 1.03 -7.26 -32.51
N ASP A 628 1.48 -6.26 -31.74
CA ASP A 628 2.85 -6.25 -31.22
C ASP A 628 3.05 -7.31 -30.13
N CYS A 629 2.01 -7.58 -29.33
CA CYS A 629 2.01 -8.71 -28.39
C CYS A 629 2.12 -10.06 -29.13
N VAL A 630 1.37 -10.24 -30.21
CA VAL A 630 1.45 -11.42 -31.09
C VAL A 630 2.87 -11.57 -31.66
N LYS A 631 3.43 -10.49 -32.24
CA LYS A 631 4.80 -10.51 -32.80
C LYS A 631 5.85 -10.82 -31.74
N LEU A 632 5.74 -10.22 -30.55
CA LEU A 632 6.69 -10.45 -29.45
C LEU A 632 6.65 -11.88 -28.95
N ALA A 633 5.44 -12.43 -28.70
CA ALA A 633 5.26 -13.82 -28.30
C ALA A 633 5.71 -14.78 -29.42
N GLY A 634 5.42 -14.45 -30.67
CA GLY A 634 5.84 -15.21 -31.85
C GLY A 634 7.36 -15.25 -32.02
N ARG A 635 8.08 -14.14 -31.79
CA ARG A 635 9.56 -14.13 -31.78
C ARG A 635 10.12 -15.10 -30.74
N LYS A 636 9.51 -15.18 -29.56
CA LYS A 636 9.91 -16.16 -28.53
C LYS A 636 9.67 -17.59 -28.98
N ALA A 637 8.51 -17.88 -29.57
CA ALA A 637 8.20 -19.19 -30.14
C ALA A 637 9.19 -19.59 -31.25
N ALA A 638 9.59 -18.65 -32.10
CA ALA A 638 10.61 -18.85 -33.13
C ALA A 638 11.98 -19.20 -32.53
N ILE A 639 12.42 -18.47 -31.49
CA ILE A 639 13.68 -18.77 -30.78
C ILE A 639 13.60 -20.14 -30.11
N TRP A 640 12.49 -20.47 -29.45
CA TRP A 640 12.28 -21.79 -28.84
C TRP A 640 12.41 -22.92 -29.87
N HIS A 641 11.83 -22.74 -31.06
CA HIS A 641 11.93 -23.74 -32.13
C HIS A 641 13.35 -23.82 -32.68
N LEU A 642 13.95 -22.67 -33.03
CA LEU A 642 15.31 -22.60 -33.59
C LEU A 642 16.39 -23.12 -32.64
N ARG A 643 16.15 -23.12 -31.32
CA ARG A 643 17.05 -23.81 -30.38
C ARG A 643 17.23 -25.28 -30.71
N GLN A 644 16.27 -25.93 -31.37
CA GLN A 644 16.33 -27.34 -31.77
C GLN A 644 17.04 -27.54 -33.13
N HIS A 645 17.42 -26.46 -33.82
CA HIS A 645 18.09 -26.53 -35.12
C HIS A 645 19.44 -27.29 -35.01
N PRO A 646 19.80 -28.18 -35.96
CA PRO A 646 21.03 -28.96 -35.89
C PRO A 646 22.31 -28.14 -35.69
N LYS A 647 22.48 -27.01 -36.39
CA LYS A 647 23.61 -26.08 -36.16
C LYS A 647 23.66 -25.51 -34.74
N VAL A 648 22.52 -25.26 -34.12
CA VAL A 648 22.44 -24.70 -32.75
C VAL A 648 22.77 -25.78 -31.71
N GLN A 649 22.27 -27.00 -31.93
CA GLN A 649 22.59 -28.15 -31.08
C GLN A 649 24.05 -28.59 -31.23
N GLY A 650 24.59 -28.49 -32.44
CA GLY A 650 25.95 -28.89 -32.80
C GLY A 650 27.06 -27.88 -32.47
N LEU A 651 26.74 -26.76 -31.80
CA LEU A 651 27.75 -25.79 -31.37
C LEU A 651 28.79 -26.44 -30.44
N GLN A 652 30.07 -26.37 -30.82
CA GLN A 652 31.19 -27.00 -30.12
C GLN A 652 31.77 -26.04 -29.05
N PHE A 653 31.15 -26.00 -27.89
CA PHE A 653 31.62 -25.18 -26.77
C PHE A 653 32.92 -25.72 -26.15
N LYS A 654 33.80 -24.82 -25.70
CA LYS A 654 34.94 -25.19 -24.87
C LYS A 654 34.47 -25.82 -23.55
N SER A 655 35.24 -26.77 -23.04
CA SER A 655 34.92 -27.50 -21.79
C SER A 655 34.75 -26.61 -20.55
N SER A 656 35.36 -25.42 -20.55
CA SER A 656 35.26 -24.42 -19.47
C SER A 656 33.93 -23.66 -19.44
N VAL A 657 33.16 -23.65 -20.54
CA VAL A 657 31.93 -22.85 -20.67
C VAL A 657 30.80 -23.47 -19.86
N LYS A 658 30.27 -22.69 -18.91
CA LYS A 658 29.22 -23.15 -18.00
C LYS A 658 27.88 -23.30 -18.72
N ARG A 659 26.99 -24.14 -18.19
CA ARG A 659 25.68 -24.40 -18.79
C ARG A 659 24.88 -23.14 -19.10
N GLN A 660 24.74 -22.21 -18.14
CA GLN A 660 23.97 -20.98 -18.37
C GLN A 660 24.56 -20.14 -19.50
N GLU A 661 25.88 -20.08 -19.61
CA GLU A 661 26.58 -19.36 -20.67
C GLU A 661 26.36 -20.02 -22.03
N ARG A 662 26.37 -21.36 -22.11
CA ARG A 662 25.99 -22.09 -23.34
C ARG A 662 24.55 -21.80 -23.77
N VAL A 663 23.61 -21.76 -22.81
CA VAL A 663 22.21 -21.45 -23.09
C VAL A 663 22.08 -20.03 -23.64
N ASN A 664 22.73 -19.04 -23.01
CA ASN A 664 22.74 -17.67 -23.49
C ASN A 664 23.38 -17.56 -24.89
N ALA A 665 24.50 -18.24 -25.10
CA ALA A 665 25.22 -18.24 -26.36
C ALA A 665 24.41 -18.87 -27.51
N ARG A 666 23.64 -19.94 -27.25
CA ARG A 666 22.73 -20.52 -28.24
C ARG A 666 21.63 -19.53 -28.65
N VAL A 667 21.05 -18.80 -27.69
CA VAL A 667 20.04 -17.78 -28.02
C VAL A 667 20.68 -16.63 -28.81
N ARG A 668 21.85 -16.15 -28.39
CA ARG A 668 22.57 -15.09 -29.10
C ARG A 668 22.96 -15.50 -30.53
N TYR A 669 23.37 -16.74 -30.72
CA TYR A 669 23.65 -17.32 -32.04
C TYR A 669 22.42 -17.33 -32.95
N ILE A 670 21.22 -17.61 -32.40
CA ILE A 670 19.95 -17.58 -33.13
C ILE A 670 19.59 -16.14 -33.53
N GLU A 671 19.83 -15.15 -32.68
CA GLU A 671 19.58 -13.74 -32.99
C GLU A 671 20.50 -13.29 -34.14
N GLY A 672 21.80 -13.52 -34.00
CA GLY A 672 22.78 -13.35 -35.09
C GLY A 672 23.06 -11.91 -35.54
N ASP A 673 22.50 -10.90 -34.85
CA ASP A 673 22.71 -9.47 -35.11
C ASP A 673 23.87 -8.89 -34.28
N MET A 674 24.94 -9.66 -34.12
CA MET A 674 26.11 -9.29 -33.31
C MET A 674 27.00 -8.27 -34.01
N ALA A 675 27.50 -7.28 -33.25
CA ALA A 675 28.52 -6.34 -33.73
C ALA A 675 29.89 -7.03 -33.85
N PRO A 676 30.84 -6.54 -34.68
CA PRO A 676 32.14 -7.21 -34.88
C PRO A 676 32.94 -7.48 -33.59
N ALA A 677 32.92 -6.55 -32.63
CA ALA A 677 33.58 -6.73 -31.34
C ALA A 677 32.91 -7.81 -30.47
N GLU A 678 31.58 -7.92 -30.56
CA GLU A 678 30.83 -8.96 -29.88
C GLU A 678 31.12 -10.33 -30.49
N ILE A 679 31.19 -10.43 -31.83
CA ILE A 679 31.56 -11.68 -32.54
C ILE A 679 32.91 -12.21 -32.07
N ALA A 680 33.91 -11.34 -31.91
CA ALA A 680 35.23 -11.74 -31.43
C ALA A 680 35.14 -12.42 -30.05
N THR A 681 34.45 -11.80 -29.11
CA THR A 681 34.26 -12.34 -27.75
C THR A 681 33.38 -13.59 -27.76
N PHE A 682 32.33 -13.60 -28.57
CA PHE A 682 31.43 -14.74 -28.73
C PHE A 682 32.17 -15.99 -29.24
N ASN A 683 33.06 -15.81 -30.23
CA ASN A 683 33.85 -16.90 -30.80
C ASN A 683 34.83 -17.53 -29.80
N GLU A 684 35.24 -16.82 -28.74
CA GLU A 684 36.09 -17.37 -27.69
C GLU A 684 35.41 -18.50 -26.88
N LEU A 685 34.09 -18.62 -26.93
CA LEU A 685 33.32 -19.66 -26.25
C LEU A 685 33.44 -21.04 -26.91
N PHE A 686 33.94 -21.12 -28.15
CA PHE A 686 33.88 -22.33 -28.97
C PHE A 686 35.27 -22.88 -29.29
N GLU A 687 35.38 -24.20 -29.46
CA GLU A 687 36.59 -24.87 -29.95
C GLU A 687 36.91 -24.47 -31.39
N THR A 688 35.87 -24.19 -32.18
CA THR A 688 35.96 -23.66 -33.53
C THR A 688 34.87 -22.63 -33.72
N ALA A 689 35.22 -21.48 -34.31
CA ALA A 689 34.26 -20.42 -34.57
C ALA A 689 33.06 -20.97 -35.37
N PRO A 690 31.83 -20.83 -34.87
CA PRO A 690 30.68 -21.42 -35.53
C PRO A 690 30.28 -20.60 -36.76
N GLU A 691 29.96 -21.30 -37.86
CA GLU A 691 29.35 -20.68 -39.04
C GLU A 691 28.01 -20.01 -38.66
N PRO A 692 27.70 -18.80 -39.16
CA PRO A 692 26.43 -18.15 -38.87
C PRO A 692 25.21 -18.99 -39.29
N LEU A 693 24.12 -18.86 -38.52
CA LEU A 693 22.82 -19.39 -38.92
C LEU A 693 22.15 -18.38 -39.88
N THR A 694 22.08 -18.73 -41.16
CA THR A 694 21.59 -17.82 -42.20
C THR A 694 20.06 -17.63 -42.12
N SER A 695 19.54 -16.52 -42.64
CA SER A 695 18.08 -16.29 -42.67
C SER A 695 17.32 -17.39 -43.41
N SER A 696 17.86 -17.88 -44.53
CA SER A 696 17.25 -18.99 -45.30
C SER A 696 17.16 -20.28 -44.48
N GLU A 697 18.21 -20.62 -43.72
CA GLU A 697 18.18 -21.79 -42.82
C GLU A 697 17.17 -21.61 -41.68
N LYS A 698 17.08 -20.40 -41.10
CA LYS A 698 16.06 -20.08 -40.09
C LYS A 698 14.66 -20.26 -40.66
N ASP A 699 14.38 -19.67 -41.82
CA ASP A 699 13.06 -19.71 -42.46
C ASP A 699 12.67 -21.14 -42.82
N ALA A 700 13.58 -21.92 -43.41
CA ALA A 700 13.36 -23.32 -43.75
C ALA A 700 13.06 -24.17 -42.50
N PHE A 701 13.78 -23.95 -41.40
CA PHE A 701 13.54 -24.68 -40.17
C PHE A 701 12.25 -24.24 -39.47
N LEU A 702 11.91 -22.95 -39.48
CA LEU A 702 10.66 -22.43 -38.93
C LEU A 702 9.42 -22.97 -39.64
N GLN A 703 9.51 -23.27 -40.94
CA GLN A 703 8.42 -23.94 -41.69
C GLN A 703 8.10 -25.35 -41.17
N THR A 704 9.01 -25.98 -40.43
CA THR A 704 8.76 -27.29 -39.78
C THR A 704 7.94 -27.18 -38.50
N LEU A 705 7.82 -25.97 -37.92
CA LEU A 705 6.98 -25.73 -36.76
C LEU A 705 5.50 -25.82 -37.17
N THR A 706 4.78 -26.80 -36.64
CA THR A 706 3.37 -27.03 -36.98
C THR A 706 2.53 -27.42 -35.76
N GLY A 707 1.21 -27.23 -35.89
CA GLY A 707 0.23 -27.64 -34.89
C GLY A 707 0.29 -26.84 -33.60
N VAL A 708 0.74 -25.58 -33.67
CA VAL A 708 0.83 -24.67 -32.53
C VAL A 708 -0.56 -24.16 -32.16
N SER A 709 -0.79 -24.03 -30.85
CA SER A 709 -2.00 -23.43 -30.29
C SER A 709 -1.67 -22.00 -29.81
N LEU A 710 -2.60 -21.08 -29.99
CA LEU A 710 -2.45 -19.69 -29.57
C LEU A 710 -3.64 -19.26 -28.69
N GLY A 711 -3.33 -18.62 -27.57
CA GLY A 711 -4.30 -17.94 -26.71
C GLY A 711 -4.14 -16.43 -26.75
N SER A 712 -5.24 -15.69 -26.57
CA SER A 712 -5.24 -14.24 -26.35
C SER A 712 -6.16 -13.86 -25.20
N ASP A 713 -5.69 -12.99 -24.29
CA ASP A 713 -6.49 -12.55 -23.14
C ASP A 713 -7.67 -11.64 -23.51
N ALA A 714 -7.63 -11.00 -24.68
CA ALA A 714 -8.71 -10.22 -25.26
C ALA A 714 -8.85 -10.50 -26.76
N PHE A 715 -9.90 -9.95 -27.38
CA PHE A 715 -10.17 -10.18 -28.79
C PHE A 715 -9.08 -9.63 -29.71
N PHE A 716 -8.99 -10.18 -30.92
CA PHE A 716 -8.17 -9.63 -31.99
C PHE A 716 -8.91 -8.49 -32.70
N PRO A 717 -8.38 -7.25 -32.70
CA PRO A 717 -9.06 -6.14 -33.37
C PRO A 717 -9.02 -6.24 -34.90
N PHE A 718 -7.99 -6.87 -35.47
CA PHE A 718 -7.75 -6.98 -36.90
C PHE A 718 -7.15 -8.34 -37.28
N ARG A 719 -7.24 -8.69 -38.57
CA ARG A 719 -6.69 -9.94 -39.14
C ARG A 719 -5.17 -10.06 -39.07
N ASP A 720 -4.45 -8.95 -38.92
CA ASP A 720 -2.98 -8.90 -38.90
C ASP A 720 -2.37 -9.84 -37.85
N SER A 721 -3.05 -10.01 -36.72
CA SER A 721 -2.70 -10.94 -35.67
C SER A 721 -2.72 -12.40 -36.16
N ILE A 722 -3.70 -12.75 -37.00
CA ILE A 722 -3.80 -14.06 -37.63
C ILE A 722 -2.72 -14.23 -38.71
N ASP A 723 -2.51 -13.20 -39.55
CA ASP A 723 -1.48 -13.20 -40.59
C ASP A 723 -0.07 -13.40 -39.99
N HIS A 724 0.20 -12.86 -38.81
CA HIS A 724 1.45 -13.07 -38.08
C HIS A 724 1.52 -14.45 -37.41
N ALA A 725 0.44 -14.90 -36.78
CA ALA A 725 0.39 -16.20 -36.12
C ALA A 725 0.59 -17.37 -37.10
N ALA A 726 -0.01 -17.30 -38.28
CA ALA A 726 0.06 -18.35 -39.30
C ALA A 726 1.50 -18.66 -39.75
N LYS A 727 2.42 -17.67 -39.71
CA LYS A 727 3.84 -17.84 -40.07
C LYS A 727 4.62 -18.76 -39.12
N LEU A 728 4.05 -19.06 -37.95
CA LEU A 728 4.70 -19.84 -36.88
C LEU A 728 3.93 -21.12 -36.57
N GLY A 729 3.29 -21.72 -37.58
CA GLY A 729 2.66 -23.03 -37.45
C GLY A 729 1.38 -23.06 -36.62
N VAL A 730 0.79 -21.90 -36.33
CA VAL A 730 -0.47 -21.81 -35.58
C VAL A 730 -1.59 -22.44 -36.38
N LYS A 731 -2.29 -23.38 -35.74
CA LYS A 731 -3.44 -24.09 -36.31
C LYS A 731 -4.67 -24.09 -35.41
N PHE A 732 -4.50 -23.73 -34.15
CA PHE A 732 -5.59 -23.67 -33.17
C PHE A 732 -5.52 -22.35 -32.41
N ILE A 733 -6.64 -21.64 -32.29
CA ILE A 733 -6.72 -20.34 -31.61
C ILE A 733 -7.86 -20.32 -30.60
N THR A 734 -7.63 -19.77 -29.42
CA THR A 734 -8.69 -19.34 -28.49
C THR A 734 -8.56 -17.86 -28.15
N GLN A 735 -9.69 -17.16 -28.21
CA GLN A 735 -9.82 -15.73 -27.90
C GLN A 735 -11.26 -15.44 -27.45
N PRO A 736 -11.57 -14.38 -26.67
CA PRO A 736 -12.91 -14.19 -26.12
C PRO A 736 -14.03 -13.90 -27.12
N GLY A 737 -13.73 -13.33 -28.28
CA GLY A 737 -14.71 -12.73 -29.18
C GLY A 737 -15.17 -11.35 -28.71
N GLY A 738 -16.09 -10.74 -29.46
CA GLY A 738 -16.70 -9.45 -29.15
C GLY A 738 -16.08 -8.25 -29.88
N SER A 739 -15.25 -8.48 -30.91
CA SER A 739 -14.78 -7.42 -31.80
C SER A 739 -15.87 -7.06 -32.80
N THR A 740 -16.02 -5.78 -33.13
CA THR A 740 -16.85 -5.36 -34.29
C THR A 740 -16.31 -5.88 -35.62
N ARG A 741 -15.07 -6.42 -35.63
CA ARG A 741 -14.39 -7.01 -36.78
C ARG A 741 -14.12 -8.50 -36.63
N ASP A 742 -14.87 -9.20 -35.78
CA ASP A 742 -14.70 -10.65 -35.62
C ASP A 742 -14.87 -11.39 -36.97
N SER A 743 -15.73 -10.90 -37.88
CA SER A 743 -15.88 -11.46 -39.23
C SER A 743 -14.58 -11.48 -40.03
N ASP A 744 -13.78 -10.42 -39.94
CA ASP A 744 -12.51 -10.30 -40.68
C ASP A 744 -11.47 -11.30 -40.14
N VAL A 745 -11.45 -11.48 -38.81
CA VAL A 745 -10.56 -12.42 -38.12
C VAL A 745 -10.97 -13.86 -38.40
N ILE A 746 -12.27 -14.17 -38.36
CA ILE A 746 -12.83 -15.48 -38.72
C ILE A 746 -12.47 -15.83 -40.17
N ALA A 747 -12.68 -14.90 -41.11
CA ALA A 747 -12.35 -15.10 -42.52
C ALA A 747 -10.85 -15.37 -42.72
N ALA A 748 -9.97 -14.66 -42.01
CA ALA A 748 -8.53 -14.93 -42.05
C ALA A 748 -8.18 -16.32 -41.49
N CYS A 749 -8.82 -16.76 -40.40
CA CYS A 749 -8.63 -18.11 -39.89
C CYS A 749 -9.04 -19.18 -40.92
N GLU A 750 -10.14 -19.00 -41.64
CA GLU A 750 -10.53 -19.90 -42.74
C GLU A 750 -9.49 -19.90 -43.87
N GLU A 751 -8.99 -18.72 -44.27
CA GLU A 751 -7.97 -18.57 -45.32
C GLU A 751 -6.69 -19.36 -45.01
N TYR A 752 -6.23 -19.35 -43.75
CA TYR A 752 -5.03 -20.07 -43.32
C TYR A 752 -5.28 -21.52 -42.86
N GLY A 753 -6.53 -21.99 -42.92
CA GLY A 753 -6.92 -23.31 -42.41
C GLY A 753 -6.62 -23.45 -40.92
N ILE A 754 -7.09 -22.50 -40.11
CA ILE A 754 -6.95 -22.44 -38.65
C ILE A 754 -8.32 -22.73 -38.01
N THR A 755 -8.32 -23.58 -36.99
CA THR A 755 -9.49 -23.81 -36.13
C THR A 755 -9.49 -22.79 -34.99
N MET A 756 -10.55 -22.00 -34.86
CA MET A 756 -10.68 -20.96 -33.83
C MET A 756 -11.92 -21.22 -32.96
N ALA A 757 -11.77 -21.13 -31.64
CA ALA A 757 -12.86 -21.17 -30.68
C ALA A 757 -12.95 -19.87 -29.88
N PHE A 758 -14.16 -19.34 -29.70
CA PHE A 758 -14.39 -18.22 -28.80
C PHE A 758 -14.55 -18.70 -27.37
N SER A 759 -13.77 -18.12 -26.45
CA SER A 759 -13.86 -18.46 -25.02
C SER A 759 -15.01 -17.74 -24.31
N ASN A 760 -15.52 -16.65 -24.90
CA ASN A 760 -16.47 -15.75 -24.26
C ASN A 760 -16.00 -15.24 -22.88
N LEU A 761 -14.68 -15.24 -22.65
CA LEU A 761 -14.05 -14.89 -21.38
C LEU A 761 -12.79 -14.06 -21.60
N ARG A 762 -12.86 -12.77 -21.24
CA ARG A 762 -11.72 -11.86 -21.25
C ARG A 762 -10.90 -12.02 -19.98
N LEU A 763 -9.57 -12.08 -20.10
CA LEU A 763 -8.64 -12.47 -19.05
C LEU A 763 -7.63 -11.36 -18.71
N PHE A 764 -8.08 -10.10 -18.60
CA PHE A 764 -7.17 -9.01 -18.24
C PHE A 764 -6.59 -9.15 -16.82
N HIS A 765 -5.32 -8.78 -16.66
CA HIS A 765 -4.58 -8.80 -15.40
C HIS A 765 -3.59 -7.62 -15.32
N HIS A 766 -3.64 -6.83 -14.25
CA HIS A 766 -2.90 -5.56 -14.09
C HIS A 766 -2.45 -5.29 -12.67
#